data_AF-A0A0M8Y7V5-F1
#
_entry.id   AF-A0A0M8Y7V5-F1
#
_cell.length_a   1.000
_cell.length_b   1.000
_cell.length_c   1.000
_cell.angle_alpha   90.00
_cell.angle_beta   90.00
_cell.angle_gamma   90.00
#
_symmetry.space_group_name_H-M   'P 1'
#
loop_
_entity.id
_entity.type
_entity.pdbx_description
1 polymer ?
#
loop_
_entity_poly.entity_id
_entity_poly.type
_entity_poly.pdbx_seq_one_letter_code
_entity_poly.pdbx_strand_id
1 'polypeptide(L)'
;MTDPKTASAAISDTPTADDKLGFERFAEPLAANIAAIERRRTPWTVGVYGEWGSGKTSFLKMVEKALKQSGIKPIWFDAWKYVHDDKLWAALIQTVFEGAKQAIPRRRRWWMLLRVWGKSLNLRTGLWEVARKLFVLLFRIAMLVLLVLAAVSLVPVAGNPVNSSLAALFGGGWLSTAWQFPGTKALVGVGALLGMKPDALLKLFDIKLGADFTKFRRSRSHREQSSVLEDFNTEFRHLLEVAYRDKPLVVVIDDLDRCLPEHTLQIIETLKLFLDEPGCVFLLAVDREVVEQAIAVKYKDLSDADTRRRLGETYFDKVVQLPYSLPPAAESAVEEFVRSLSADPDVHACVPILRGTPPYNPRRIKRSVQAFSLLKDLAGPALVPAVLAKLVIIQAQFVQVYRAAVDDPALLGRLERAYRDPEATDETDIVFVEQVKQFSQRYPALRTMMCHEVTEDDSFEGVSLDRYLSFVDAVTVVEQVTAGVTEDGPDRVLVSCVRSDARWGEWVRELLAGRGFEVSVTDPRVPGPDRDMASFDHVVGILSARSAGSVGHQRVLAAAIAARTRVVVVRVERCDVPEVLESQVLVDLVGLDDAAAGEVLVRGFRKPVDVSSAASGDGLIVAGERGVVVGTVVGGVNIHYPGSGAVLDNVPLAPIHLVSRPDVEQRISACFAPSGEVRRPTMCVLFGLGGSGKTTSALSYAHSRAAEYRITWWVRAEQARNDLAELATALGVPATGLFHELASRSGWLLVYDDADRLDDVLDLLPRTGNGHVLITSRNRAWDEYATIVEVGPLRDEEGVELLTAISGSEDLPASEALAARLGNLPLALSTAGAYLRRSGLDPGDYLTRLNDLSSTPPQETVMRTFQRSFDLLREANPQAEEVLQVLVLLTAASIPRDLAERLVPGGRTVLDQAIATLHQYGFVSLPPGGIVIHPIVSQAVHDGLTAERERELVTDALNRLGELSADALERFKPHVVDLIGHARAKKIAPAETAALEGMLR
;
A
#
# COMPACT_ATOMS: atom_id res chain seq x y z
N MET A 1 18.10 -32.49 30.59
CA MET A 1 17.36 -31.47 31.35
C MET A 1 18.38 -30.51 31.94
N THR A 2 18.67 -29.42 31.24
CA THR A 2 19.52 -28.32 31.72
C THR A 2 18.72 -27.42 32.67
N ASP A 3 19.38 -26.93 33.71
CA ASP A 3 18.80 -26.15 34.82
C ASP A 3 18.11 -24.86 34.30
N PRO A 4 16.84 -24.55 34.65
CA PRO A 4 16.08 -23.44 34.05
C PRO A 4 16.56 -22.02 34.41
N LYS A 5 17.71 -21.86 35.08
CA LYS A 5 18.21 -20.58 35.61
C LYS A 5 19.20 -19.84 34.71
N THR A 6 19.65 -20.45 33.60
CA THR A 6 20.57 -19.83 32.62
C THR A 6 19.91 -19.67 31.25
N ALA A 7 18.65 -19.24 31.19
CA ALA A 7 18.11 -18.75 29.93
C ALA A 7 18.72 -17.36 29.65
N SER A 8 19.42 -17.20 28.53
CA SER A 8 19.93 -15.89 28.08
C SER A 8 18.78 -14.87 28.12
N ALA A 9 18.88 -13.86 28.96
CA ALA A 9 17.85 -12.83 29.07
C ALA A 9 17.74 -12.08 27.73
N ALA A 10 16.53 -12.03 27.16
CA ALA A 10 16.32 -11.39 25.86
C ALA A 10 16.73 -9.90 25.90
N ILE A 11 17.71 -9.53 25.07
CA ILE A 11 18.18 -8.15 24.94
C ILE A 11 17.10 -7.32 24.24
N SER A 12 16.63 -6.25 24.89
CA SER A 12 15.59 -5.39 24.32
C SER A 12 16.13 -4.49 23.20
N ASP A 13 15.52 -4.55 22.01
CA ASP A 13 15.75 -3.61 20.90
C ASP A 13 14.77 -2.42 20.93
N THR A 14 14.48 -1.91 22.13
CA THR A 14 13.67 -0.70 22.30
C THR A 14 14.56 0.55 22.42
N PRO A 15 14.14 1.70 21.85
CA PRO A 15 14.86 2.95 22.05
C PRO A 15 14.78 3.41 23.51
N THR A 16 15.88 3.93 24.05
CA THR A 16 16.02 4.28 25.47
C THR A 16 16.55 5.71 25.65
N ALA A 17 16.25 6.30 26.82
CA ALA A 17 16.83 7.56 27.27
C ALA A 17 17.97 7.36 28.28
N ASP A 18 18.30 6.10 28.61
CA ASP A 18 19.50 5.73 29.38
C ASP A 18 20.69 5.70 28.42
N ASP A 19 21.63 6.61 28.64
CA ASP A 19 22.78 6.77 27.77
C ASP A 19 23.96 5.90 28.21
N LYS A 20 24.27 4.91 27.39
CA LYS A 20 25.45 4.04 27.54
C LYS A 20 26.54 4.34 26.52
N LEU A 21 26.31 5.28 25.60
CA LEU A 21 27.20 5.57 24.47
C LEU A 21 27.77 6.99 24.52
N GLY A 22 27.41 7.77 25.54
CA GLY A 22 27.90 9.14 25.72
C GLY A 22 27.24 10.13 24.76
N PHE A 23 25.97 9.92 24.41
CA PHE A 23 25.16 10.85 23.64
C PHE A 23 24.48 11.97 24.47
N GLU A 24 24.36 11.84 25.80
CA GLU A 24 23.77 12.87 26.68
C GLU A 24 24.55 14.19 26.63
N ARG A 25 25.89 14.13 26.53
CA ARG A 25 26.76 15.32 26.35
C ARG A 25 26.43 16.16 25.12
N PHE A 26 25.68 15.59 24.18
CA PHE A 26 25.19 16.25 22.96
C PHE A 26 23.69 16.60 23.05
N ALA A 27 22.89 15.71 23.65
CA ALA A 27 21.45 15.91 23.80
C ALA A 27 21.12 17.05 24.76
N GLU A 28 21.87 17.19 25.87
CA GLU A 28 21.63 18.22 26.88
C GLU A 28 21.88 19.65 26.37
N PRO A 29 23.01 19.97 25.71
CA PRO A 29 23.20 21.29 25.10
C PRO A 29 22.15 21.62 24.04
N LEU A 30 21.75 20.64 23.22
CA LEU A 30 20.69 20.84 22.23
C LEU A 30 19.37 21.19 22.91
N ALA A 31 18.97 20.43 23.94
CA ALA A 31 17.76 20.71 24.71
C ALA A 31 17.80 22.06 25.42
N ALA A 32 18.95 22.45 25.99
CA ALA A 32 19.15 23.75 26.63
C ALA A 32 18.98 24.91 25.63
N ASN A 33 19.56 24.78 24.43
CA ASN A 33 19.40 25.76 23.35
C ASN A 33 17.94 25.87 22.88
N ILE A 34 17.25 24.74 22.74
CA ILE A 34 15.81 24.73 22.42
C ILE A 34 15.00 25.40 23.52
N ALA A 35 15.32 25.14 24.79
CA ALA A 35 14.58 25.72 25.92
C ALA A 35 14.79 27.24 26.06
N ALA A 36 15.97 27.73 25.68
CA ALA A 36 16.33 29.15 25.72
C ALA A 36 15.96 29.92 24.45
N ILE A 37 15.42 29.27 23.42
CA ILE A 37 15.17 29.91 22.13
C ILE A 37 14.07 30.98 22.25
N GLU A 38 14.38 32.18 21.77
CA GLU A 38 13.39 33.25 21.68
C GLU A 38 12.36 32.94 20.59
N ARG A 39 11.08 33.18 20.87
CA ARG A 39 9.99 32.96 19.91
C ARG A 39 10.22 33.62 18.55
N ARG A 40 10.86 34.79 18.48
CA ARG A 40 11.14 35.48 17.19
C ARG A 40 12.19 34.78 16.33
N ARG A 41 12.97 33.87 16.91
CA ARG A 41 13.99 33.05 16.21
C ARG A 41 13.46 31.68 15.82
N THR A 42 12.14 31.49 15.91
CA THR A 42 11.42 30.28 15.50
C THR A 42 10.50 30.64 14.33
N PRO A 43 10.10 29.68 13.48
CA PRO A 43 10.27 28.24 13.65
C PRO A 43 11.68 27.74 13.37
N TRP A 44 12.09 26.69 14.08
CA TRP A 44 13.43 26.12 13.99
C TRP A 44 13.37 24.60 13.79
N THR A 45 13.91 24.09 12.68
CA THR A 45 13.96 22.66 12.38
C THR A 45 15.38 22.13 12.57
N VAL A 46 15.51 21.09 13.39
CA VAL A 46 16.74 20.34 13.61
C VAL A 46 16.57 18.95 12.99
N GLY A 47 17.41 18.60 12.04
CA GLY A 47 17.47 17.27 11.45
C GLY A 47 18.51 16.42 12.16
N VAL A 48 18.12 15.32 12.80
CA VAL A 48 19.01 14.34 13.42
C VAL A 48 19.29 13.22 12.42
N TYR A 49 20.53 13.13 11.96
CA TYR A 49 20.96 12.18 10.94
C TYR A 49 21.78 11.03 11.50
N GLY A 50 21.65 9.88 10.84
CA GLY A 50 22.45 8.69 11.07
C GLY A 50 21.84 7.49 10.36
N GLU A 51 22.63 6.46 10.11
CA GLU A 51 22.17 5.21 9.48
C GLU A 51 21.06 4.53 10.30
N TRP A 52 20.36 3.58 9.67
CA TRP A 52 19.38 2.76 10.37
C TRP A 52 19.99 2.00 11.56
N GLY A 53 19.42 2.18 12.75
CA GLY A 53 19.93 1.55 13.98
C GLY A 53 21.05 2.31 14.71
N SER A 54 21.49 3.47 14.19
CA SER A 54 22.52 4.34 14.82
C SER A 54 22.13 4.94 16.17
N GLY A 55 20.83 5.00 16.48
CA GLY A 55 20.32 5.51 17.76
C GLY A 55 19.54 6.82 17.70
N LYS A 56 19.15 7.32 16.51
CA LYS A 56 18.34 8.55 16.30
C LYS A 56 17.17 8.70 17.29
N THR A 57 16.29 7.71 17.37
CA THR A 57 15.15 7.72 18.30
C THR A 57 15.58 7.75 19.77
N SER A 58 16.64 7.04 20.15
CA SER A 58 17.18 7.06 21.53
C SER A 58 17.75 8.44 21.87
N PHE A 59 18.49 9.06 20.94
CA PHE A 59 18.97 10.44 21.08
C PHE A 59 17.82 11.44 21.26
N LEU A 60 16.77 11.34 20.45
CA LEU A 60 15.58 12.18 20.59
C LEU A 60 14.86 11.96 21.94
N LYS A 61 14.86 10.74 22.48
CA LYS A 61 14.36 10.47 23.84
C LYS A 61 15.23 11.09 24.93
N MET A 62 16.55 11.17 24.76
CA MET A 62 17.45 11.90 25.67
C MET A 62 17.17 13.41 25.61
N VAL A 63 16.99 13.97 24.40
CA VAL A 63 16.58 15.36 24.21
C VAL A 63 15.22 15.62 24.88
N GLU A 64 14.25 14.72 24.71
CA GLU A 64 12.94 14.81 25.38
C GLU A 64 13.08 14.82 26.92
N LYS A 65 13.91 13.94 27.47
CA LYS A 65 14.19 13.86 28.92
C LYS A 65 14.74 15.20 29.44
N ALA A 66 15.71 15.79 28.75
CA ALA A 66 16.28 17.09 29.11
C ALA A 66 15.29 18.26 28.93
N LEU A 67 14.47 18.24 27.86
CA LEU A 67 13.42 19.25 27.65
C LEU A 67 12.33 19.21 28.73
N LYS A 68 11.95 18.01 29.19
CA LYS A 68 10.99 17.84 30.29
C LYS A 68 11.50 18.43 31.59
N GLN A 69 12.80 18.30 31.89
CA GLN A 69 13.43 18.95 33.05
C GLN A 69 13.35 20.48 32.94
N SER A 70 13.44 21.02 31.73
CA SER A 70 13.22 22.44 31.42
C SER A 70 11.73 22.84 31.37
N GLY A 71 10.82 21.91 31.69
CA GLY A 71 9.37 22.13 31.70
C GLY A 71 8.75 22.34 30.31
N ILE A 72 9.35 21.74 29.27
CA ILE A 72 8.81 21.65 27.91
C ILE A 72 8.44 20.18 27.67
N LYS A 73 7.22 19.93 27.16
CA LYS A 73 6.77 18.59 26.80
C LYS A 73 6.68 18.46 25.29
N PRO A 74 7.61 17.73 24.65
CA PRO A 74 7.55 17.49 23.20
C PRO A 74 6.33 16.67 22.80
N ILE A 75 5.84 16.90 21.58
CA ILE A 75 4.78 16.10 20.93
C ILE A 75 5.44 15.18 19.93
N TRP A 76 5.25 13.86 20.08
CA TRP A 76 5.75 12.87 19.15
C TRP A 76 4.75 12.61 18.03
N PHE A 77 5.25 12.59 16.81
CA PHE A 77 4.57 12.11 15.61
C PHE A 77 5.45 11.06 14.94
N ASP A 78 4.91 9.84 14.86
CA ASP A 78 5.56 8.70 14.24
C ASP A 78 4.98 8.55 12.83
N ALA A 79 5.75 8.95 11.83
CA ALA A 79 5.28 9.07 10.45
C ALA A 79 4.85 7.71 9.87
N TRP A 80 5.54 6.64 10.27
CA TRP A 80 5.28 5.28 9.79
C TRP A 80 3.90 4.76 10.19
N LYS A 81 3.39 5.12 11.38
CA LYS A 81 2.06 4.69 11.84
C LYS A 81 0.90 5.14 10.95
N TYR A 82 1.10 6.20 10.18
CA TYR A 82 0.07 6.83 9.37
C TYR A 82 0.32 6.63 7.87
N VAL A 83 1.24 5.74 7.48
CA VAL A 83 1.64 5.55 6.08
C VAL A 83 0.51 5.03 5.17
N HIS A 84 -0.55 4.47 5.76
CA HIS A 84 -1.74 3.97 5.04
C HIS A 84 -2.91 4.96 5.05
N ASP A 85 -2.78 6.10 5.72
CA ASP A 85 -3.83 7.11 5.71
C ASP A 85 -3.77 7.91 4.40
N ASP A 86 -4.93 8.09 3.76
CA ASP A 86 -5.09 8.83 2.49
C ASP A 86 -4.50 10.26 2.53
N LYS A 87 -4.25 10.82 3.72
CA LYS A 87 -3.74 12.19 3.94
C LYS A 87 -2.83 12.26 5.19
N LEU A 88 -1.57 11.82 5.08
CA LEU A 88 -0.57 11.80 6.16
C LEU A 88 -0.37 13.16 6.87
N TRP A 89 -0.43 14.25 6.10
CA TRP A 89 -0.34 15.62 6.59
C TRP A 89 -1.47 16.02 7.55
N ALA A 90 -2.69 15.50 7.34
CA ALA A 90 -3.83 15.76 8.21
C ALA A 90 -3.65 15.09 9.57
N ALA A 91 -3.06 13.88 9.59
CA ALA A 91 -2.71 13.18 10.83
C ALA A 91 -1.64 13.94 11.63
N LEU A 92 -0.63 14.52 10.95
CA LEU A 92 0.38 15.38 11.58
C LEU A 92 -0.27 16.62 12.22
N ILE A 93 -1.10 17.36 11.46
CA ILE A 93 -1.82 18.54 11.96
C ILE A 93 -2.66 18.20 13.19
N GLN A 94 -3.45 17.13 13.12
CA GLN A 94 -4.30 16.72 14.21
C GLN A 94 -3.49 16.37 15.47
N THR A 95 -2.42 15.60 15.31
CA THR A 95 -1.56 15.17 16.42
C THR A 95 -0.89 16.37 17.11
N VAL A 96 -0.35 17.31 16.32
CA VAL A 96 0.27 18.53 16.85
C VAL A 96 -0.77 19.38 17.57
N PHE A 97 -1.94 19.58 16.99
CA PHE A 97 -2.99 20.41 17.57
C PHE A 97 -3.57 19.82 18.87
N GLU A 98 -3.89 18.53 18.88
CA GLU A 98 -4.38 17.84 20.07
C GLU A 98 -3.31 17.78 21.16
N GLY A 99 -2.07 17.44 20.81
CA GLY A 99 -0.94 17.45 21.74
C GLY A 99 -0.71 18.83 22.35
N ALA A 100 -0.79 19.89 21.53
CA ALA A 100 -0.58 21.26 21.99
C ALA A 100 -1.67 21.70 22.98
N LYS A 101 -2.92 21.27 22.77
CA LYS A 101 -4.03 21.48 23.73
C LYS A 101 -3.85 20.69 25.04
N GLN A 102 -3.36 19.45 24.95
CA GLN A 102 -3.19 18.59 26.11
C GLN A 102 -2.05 19.03 27.04
N ALA A 103 -1.04 19.72 26.50
CA ALA A 103 0.05 20.29 27.30
C ALA A 103 -0.41 21.41 28.26
N ILE A 104 -1.61 21.96 28.07
CA ILE A 104 -2.17 23.02 28.91
C ILE A 104 -2.74 22.43 30.22
N PRO A 105 -2.32 22.90 31.41
CA PRO A 105 -2.82 22.39 32.69
C PRO A 105 -4.35 22.50 32.83
N ARG A 106 -5.03 21.42 33.24
CA ARG A 106 -6.51 21.33 33.34
C ARG A 106 -7.16 22.52 34.06
N ARG A 107 -6.56 23.02 35.17
CA ARG A 107 -7.08 24.16 35.95
C ARG A 107 -7.06 25.50 35.20
N ARG A 108 -6.13 25.68 34.27
CA ARG A 108 -5.99 26.91 33.47
C ARG A 108 -6.55 26.76 32.05
N ARG A 109 -6.84 25.53 31.62
CA ARG A 109 -7.32 25.18 30.28
C ARG A 109 -8.56 25.95 29.89
N TRP A 110 -9.54 26.06 30.79
CA TRP A 110 -10.79 26.77 30.52
C TRP A 110 -10.59 28.29 30.37
N TRP A 111 -9.83 28.91 31.28
CA TRP A 111 -9.48 30.33 31.19
C TRP A 111 -8.65 30.65 29.94
N MET A 112 -7.75 29.75 29.53
CA MET A 112 -6.97 29.89 28.30
C MET A 112 -7.82 29.69 27.05
N LEU A 113 -8.70 28.69 27.01
CA LEU A 113 -9.63 28.49 25.89
C LEU A 113 -10.58 29.68 25.74
N LEU A 114 -11.04 30.28 26.85
CA LEU A 114 -11.79 31.54 26.84
C LEU A 114 -10.97 32.72 26.31
N ARG A 115 -9.66 32.81 26.62
CA ARG A 115 -8.77 33.84 26.08
C ARG A 115 -8.47 33.66 24.59
N VAL A 116 -8.26 32.42 24.14
CA VAL A 116 -8.10 32.07 22.71
C VAL A 116 -9.39 32.36 21.95
N TRP A 117 -10.54 31.98 22.51
CA TRP A 117 -11.86 32.31 21.98
C TRP A 117 -12.11 33.82 21.95
N GLY A 118 -11.70 34.55 23.00
CA GLY A 118 -11.77 36.02 23.03
C GLY A 118 -10.93 36.68 21.94
N LYS A 119 -9.75 36.13 21.64
CA LYS A 119 -8.92 36.58 20.50
C LYS A 119 -9.51 36.22 19.13
N SER A 120 -10.36 35.19 19.04
CA SER A 120 -11.06 34.83 17.80
C SER A 120 -12.34 35.65 17.55
N LEU A 121 -12.69 36.57 18.46
CA LEU A 121 -13.73 37.59 18.28
C LEU A 121 -13.13 38.78 17.54
N ASN A 122 -13.04 38.66 16.21
CA ASN A 122 -12.52 39.73 15.38
C ASN A 122 -13.67 40.70 15.01
N LEU A 123 -13.61 41.96 15.43
CA LEU A 123 -14.65 42.97 15.08
C LEU A 123 -14.74 43.24 13.56
N ARG A 124 -13.71 42.85 12.80
CA ARG A 124 -13.66 42.98 11.34
C ARG A 124 -14.42 41.90 10.58
N THR A 125 -14.72 40.75 11.18
CA THR A 125 -15.44 39.65 10.52
C THR A 125 -16.98 39.80 10.56
N GLY A 126 -17.48 40.96 10.99
CA GLY A 126 -18.91 41.29 11.02
C GLY A 126 -19.54 41.14 12.42
N LEU A 127 -20.37 42.12 12.80
CA LEU A 127 -21.09 42.17 14.09
C LEU A 127 -21.94 40.93 14.35
N TRP A 128 -22.47 40.31 13.29
CA TRP A 128 -23.31 39.12 13.38
C TRP A 128 -22.55 37.88 13.86
N GLU A 129 -21.32 37.67 13.39
CA GLU A 129 -20.47 36.55 13.80
C GLU A 129 -20.15 36.62 15.30
N VAL A 130 -19.87 37.84 15.77
CA VAL A 130 -19.59 38.15 17.17
C VAL A 130 -20.85 37.93 18.02
N ALA A 131 -22.01 38.46 17.58
CA ALA A 131 -23.29 38.29 18.28
C ALA A 131 -23.70 36.81 18.37
N ARG A 132 -23.54 36.04 17.29
CA ARG A 132 -23.81 34.59 17.26
C ARG A 132 -22.92 33.83 18.24
N LYS A 133 -21.61 34.09 18.23
CA LYS A 133 -20.65 33.47 19.17
C LYS A 133 -20.98 33.84 20.63
N LEU A 134 -21.33 35.10 20.90
CA LEU A 134 -21.71 35.58 22.24
C LEU A 134 -23.00 34.93 22.74
N PHE A 135 -24.01 34.81 21.87
CA PHE A 135 -25.29 34.17 22.17
C PHE A 135 -25.12 32.70 22.57
N VAL A 136 -24.31 31.94 21.81
CA VAL A 136 -24.03 30.52 22.12
C VAL A 136 -23.32 30.39 23.47
N LEU A 137 -22.39 31.29 23.80
CA LEU A 137 -21.71 31.30 25.09
C LEU A 137 -22.69 31.61 26.23
N LEU A 138 -23.51 32.66 26.09
CA LEU A 138 -24.52 33.05 27.09
C LEU A 138 -25.56 31.94 27.31
N PHE A 139 -26.01 31.28 26.25
CA PHE A 139 -26.93 30.15 26.32
C PHE A 139 -26.34 28.98 27.10
N ARG A 140 -25.06 28.63 26.88
CA ARG A 140 -24.38 27.57 27.63
C ARG A 140 -24.20 27.92 29.11
N ILE A 141 -23.88 29.19 29.41
CA ILE A 141 -23.81 29.68 30.80
C ILE A 141 -25.19 29.56 31.47
N ALA A 142 -26.27 29.97 30.81
CA ALA A 142 -27.62 29.85 31.33
C ALA A 142 -28.02 28.38 31.60
N MET A 143 -27.66 27.46 30.69
CA MET A 143 -27.93 26.04 30.86
C MET A 143 -27.17 25.41 32.03
N LEU A 144 -25.92 25.83 32.27
CA LEU A 144 -25.15 25.41 33.44
C LEU A 144 -25.76 25.95 34.73
N VAL A 145 -26.16 27.23 34.75
CA VAL A 145 -26.85 27.82 35.92
C VAL A 145 -28.13 27.03 36.21
N LEU A 146 -28.89 26.65 35.20
CA LEU A 146 -30.08 25.81 35.35
C LEU A 146 -29.76 24.42 35.92
N LEU A 147 -28.69 23.76 35.43
CA LEU A 147 -28.22 22.47 35.93
C LEU A 147 -27.75 22.55 37.39
N VAL A 148 -27.04 23.62 37.76
CA VAL A 148 -26.59 23.86 39.14
C VAL A 148 -27.78 24.15 40.06
N LEU A 149 -28.74 24.96 39.62
CA LEU A 149 -29.98 25.22 40.37
C LEU A 149 -30.80 23.93 40.56
N ALA A 150 -30.90 23.10 39.53
CA ALA A 150 -31.54 21.79 39.61
C ALA A 150 -30.81 20.87 40.60
N ALA A 151 -29.48 20.80 40.55
CA ALA A 151 -28.67 20.02 41.49
C ALA A 151 -28.80 20.53 42.95
N VAL A 152 -28.82 21.85 43.17
CA VAL A 152 -29.00 22.47 44.50
C VAL A 152 -30.44 22.25 45.02
N SER A 153 -31.44 22.22 44.14
CA SER A 153 -32.83 21.92 44.51
C SER A 153 -33.06 20.47 44.96
N LEU A 154 -32.16 19.56 44.56
CA LEU A 154 -32.20 18.14 44.91
C LEU A 154 -31.59 17.83 46.29
N VAL A 155 -30.94 18.80 46.95
CA VAL A 155 -30.36 18.62 48.29
C VAL A 155 -31.46 18.85 49.33
N PRO A 156 -31.87 17.81 50.10
CA PRO A 156 -32.99 17.90 51.02
C PRO A 156 -32.54 18.54 52.35
N VAL A 157 -32.43 19.86 52.37
CA VAL A 157 -32.22 20.64 53.60
C VAL A 157 -33.48 21.45 53.88
N ALA A 158 -34.01 21.34 55.09
CA ALA A 158 -35.17 22.11 55.53
C ALA A 158 -34.88 23.61 55.38
N GLY A 159 -35.69 24.32 54.60
CA GLY A 159 -35.56 25.77 54.38
C GLY A 159 -34.66 26.20 53.20
N ASN A 160 -34.39 25.33 52.21
CA ASN A 160 -33.60 25.71 51.04
C ASN A 160 -34.23 26.92 50.28
N PRO A 161 -33.57 28.09 50.25
CA PRO A 161 -34.14 29.33 49.70
C PRO A 161 -34.31 29.30 48.18
N VAL A 162 -33.61 28.40 47.49
CA VAL A 162 -33.78 28.18 46.03
C VAL A 162 -35.11 27.50 45.76
N ASN A 163 -35.54 26.60 46.64
CA ASN A 163 -36.79 25.87 46.49
C ASN A 163 -38.01 26.77 46.72
N SER A 164 -37.93 27.65 47.72
CA SER A 164 -38.98 28.66 47.97
C SER A 164 -39.08 29.70 46.86
N SER A 165 -37.95 30.11 46.26
CA SER A 165 -37.94 31.04 45.13
C SER A 165 -38.53 30.43 43.85
N LEU A 166 -38.26 29.14 43.58
CA LEU A 166 -38.85 28.41 42.43
C LEU A 166 -40.34 28.14 42.62
N ALA A 167 -40.78 27.85 43.84
CA ALA A 167 -42.20 27.69 44.17
C ALA A 167 -43.02 28.99 43.99
N ALA A 168 -42.40 30.15 44.21
CA ALA A 168 -43.04 31.45 43.96
C ALA A 168 -43.20 31.78 42.47
N LEU A 169 -42.29 31.32 41.61
CA LEU A 169 -42.32 31.56 40.17
C LEU A 169 -43.26 30.60 39.41
N PHE A 170 -43.38 29.35 39.85
CA PHE A 170 -44.09 28.30 39.12
C PHE A 170 -45.33 27.74 39.85
N GLY A 171 -45.69 28.31 41.00
CA GLY A 171 -46.83 27.88 41.82
C GLY A 171 -46.48 26.72 42.76
N GLY A 172 -47.01 26.79 43.99
CA GLY A 172 -46.81 25.78 45.02
C GLY A 172 -47.39 24.42 44.58
N GLY A 173 -46.51 23.47 44.27
CA GLY A 173 -46.88 22.12 43.83
C GLY A 173 -46.06 21.57 42.66
N TRP A 174 -45.26 22.41 41.97
CA TRP A 174 -44.52 21.97 40.77
C TRP A 174 -43.57 20.78 41.04
N LEU A 175 -42.95 20.69 42.23
CA LEU A 175 -42.08 19.58 42.60
C LEU A 175 -42.84 18.25 42.77
N SER A 176 -44.05 18.26 43.36
CA SER A 176 -44.86 17.05 43.51
C SER A 176 -45.46 16.58 42.18
N THR A 177 -45.80 17.50 41.29
CA THR A 177 -46.36 17.18 39.96
C THR A 177 -45.25 16.74 38.99
N ALA A 178 -44.06 17.34 39.08
CA ALA A 178 -42.91 16.94 38.28
C ALA A 178 -42.39 15.55 38.66
N TRP A 179 -42.48 15.13 39.94
CA TRP A 179 -41.96 13.82 40.38
C TRP A 179 -42.78 12.60 39.93
N GLN A 180 -44.00 12.82 39.41
CA GLN A 180 -44.86 11.74 38.90
C GLN A 180 -44.62 11.39 37.43
N PHE A 181 -43.87 12.22 36.69
CA PHE A 181 -43.50 11.92 35.30
C PHE A 181 -42.29 10.96 35.25
N PRO A 182 -42.36 9.85 34.49
CA PRO A 182 -41.23 8.90 34.38
C PRO A 182 -39.93 9.55 33.88
N GLY A 183 -40.03 10.56 33.02
CA GLY A 183 -38.90 11.27 32.43
C GLY A 183 -38.12 12.17 33.40
N THR A 184 -38.74 12.70 34.45
CA THR A 184 -38.05 13.56 35.44
C THR A 184 -37.20 12.75 36.40
N LYS A 185 -37.57 11.50 36.73
CA LYS A 185 -36.72 10.58 37.50
C LYS A 185 -35.46 10.19 36.71
N ALA A 186 -35.57 10.04 35.39
CA ALA A 186 -34.42 9.83 34.50
C ALA A 186 -33.52 11.07 34.42
N LEU A 187 -34.10 12.27 34.29
CA LEU A 187 -33.35 13.54 34.25
C LEU A 187 -32.63 13.86 35.56
N VAL A 188 -33.25 13.55 36.71
CA VAL A 188 -32.65 13.68 38.05
C VAL A 188 -31.56 12.62 38.26
N GLY A 189 -31.75 11.39 37.76
CA GLY A 189 -30.72 10.36 37.75
C GLY A 189 -29.50 10.72 36.91
N VAL A 190 -29.72 11.34 35.74
CA VAL A 190 -28.66 11.88 34.87
C VAL A 190 -27.96 13.07 35.51
N GLY A 191 -28.69 13.98 36.17
CA GLY A 191 -28.12 15.10 36.93
C GLY A 191 -27.27 14.66 38.13
N ALA A 192 -27.70 13.63 38.86
CA ALA A 192 -26.94 13.02 39.94
C ALA A 192 -25.69 12.28 39.43
N LEU A 193 -25.78 11.55 38.30
CA LEU A 193 -24.63 10.90 37.66
C LEU A 193 -23.62 11.90 37.08
N LEU A 194 -24.08 13.03 36.52
CA LEU A 194 -23.23 14.12 36.03
C LEU A 194 -22.57 14.91 37.17
N GLY A 195 -23.22 15.00 38.34
CA GLY A 195 -22.69 15.62 39.54
C GLY A 195 -21.54 14.85 40.21
N MET A 196 -21.38 13.55 39.93
CA MET A 196 -20.33 12.71 40.53
C MET A 196 -18.97 12.78 39.81
N LYS A 197 -18.88 13.39 38.61
CA LYS A 197 -17.62 13.57 37.89
C LYS A 197 -17.50 15.00 37.35
N PRO A 198 -16.72 15.90 37.99
CA PRO A 198 -16.53 17.27 37.51
C PRO A 198 -16.02 17.35 36.06
N ASP A 199 -15.37 16.29 35.57
CA ASP A 199 -14.89 16.14 34.19
C ASP A 199 -16.02 16.06 33.14
N ALA A 200 -17.23 15.63 33.50
CA ALA A 200 -18.36 15.53 32.56
C ALA A 200 -19.06 16.88 32.34
N LEU A 201 -19.17 17.69 33.40
CA LEU A 201 -19.63 19.09 33.32
C LEU A 201 -18.68 19.96 32.48
N LEU A 202 -17.37 19.66 32.53
CA LEU A 202 -16.37 20.34 31.70
C LEU A 202 -16.53 20.04 30.20
N LYS A 203 -17.06 18.86 29.80
CA LYS A 203 -17.32 18.52 28.39
C LYS A 203 -18.41 19.38 27.73
N LEU A 204 -19.38 19.89 28.51
CA LEU A 204 -20.43 20.80 28.02
C LEU A 204 -19.87 22.16 27.57
N PHE A 205 -18.66 22.48 28.00
CA PHE A 205 -17.96 23.71 27.68
C PHE A 205 -16.60 23.47 27.04
N ASP A 206 -16.37 22.27 26.49
CA ASP A 206 -15.28 22.10 25.54
C ASP A 206 -15.68 22.96 24.32
N ILE A 207 -15.25 24.22 24.34
CA ILE A 207 -15.35 25.11 23.20
C ILE A 207 -14.60 24.37 22.11
N LYS A 208 -15.31 23.82 21.12
CA LYS A 208 -14.74 23.33 19.86
C LYS A 208 -14.05 24.52 19.18
N LEU A 209 -12.86 24.84 19.67
CA LEU A 209 -11.80 25.54 18.95
C LEU A 209 -11.20 24.46 18.06
N GLY A 210 -11.44 24.57 16.77
CA GLY A 210 -11.22 23.49 15.83
C GLY A 210 -12.33 23.54 14.80
N ALA A 211 -11.97 23.96 13.58
CA ALA A 211 -12.62 23.49 12.38
C ALA A 211 -12.96 22.00 12.54
N ASP A 212 -14.12 21.56 12.06
CA ASP A 212 -14.51 20.16 12.18
C ASP A 212 -13.56 19.31 11.32
N PHE A 213 -12.44 18.86 11.88
CA PHE A 213 -11.38 18.16 11.13
C PHE A 213 -11.85 16.81 10.58
N THR A 214 -13.02 16.33 11.04
CA THR A 214 -13.75 15.23 10.42
C THR A 214 -14.24 15.57 9.00
N LYS A 215 -14.50 16.85 8.69
CA LYS A 215 -14.73 17.36 7.33
C LYS A 215 -13.45 17.41 6.49
N PHE A 216 -12.28 17.55 7.11
CA PHE A 216 -10.96 17.67 6.46
C PHE A 216 -10.51 16.38 5.75
N ARG A 217 -10.89 15.22 6.31
CA ARG A 217 -10.72 13.92 5.64
C ARG A 217 -11.62 13.77 4.40
N ARG A 218 -12.69 14.56 4.27
CA ARG A 218 -13.72 14.42 3.23
C ARG A 218 -13.68 15.49 2.13
N SER A 219 -12.97 16.61 2.29
CA SER A 219 -12.95 17.67 1.28
C SER A 219 -12.16 17.29 0.01
N ARG A 220 -12.82 17.43 -1.14
CA ARG A 220 -12.32 17.05 -2.49
C ARG A 220 -11.77 18.22 -3.32
N SER A 221 -11.95 19.48 -2.89
CA SER A 221 -11.55 20.69 -3.68
C SER A 221 -10.34 21.44 -3.11
N HIS A 222 -9.38 21.82 -3.97
CA HIS A 222 -8.18 22.63 -3.62
C HIS A 222 -8.53 23.99 -2.96
N ARG A 223 -9.66 24.62 -3.33
CA ARG A 223 -10.11 25.89 -2.73
C ARG A 223 -10.60 25.71 -1.29
N GLU A 224 -11.34 24.64 -1.01
CA GLU A 224 -11.80 24.33 0.35
C GLU A 224 -10.64 23.89 1.26
N GLN A 225 -9.63 23.21 0.70
CA GLN A 225 -8.42 22.88 1.44
C GLN A 225 -7.65 24.13 1.86
N SER A 226 -7.57 25.14 0.98
CA SER A 226 -6.86 26.40 1.25
C SER A 226 -7.55 27.22 2.35
N SER A 227 -8.88 27.38 2.31
CA SER A 227 -9.61 28.11 3.35
C SER A 227 -9.55 27.42 4.72
N VAL A 228 -9.59 26.08 4.75
CA VAL A 228 -9.49 25.34 6.02
C VAL A 228 -8.06 25.36 6.57
N LEU A 229 -7.04 25.43 5.71
CA LEU A 229 -5.66 25.64 6.15
C LEU A 229 -5.44 27.03 6.74
N GLU A 230 -6.05 28.08 6.17
CA GLU A 230 -6.03 29.43 6.74
C GLU A 230 -6.73 29.49 8.11
N ASP A 231 -7.87 28.81 8.25
CA ASP A 231 -8.58 28.66 9.53
C ASP A 231 -7.69 27.95 10.57
N PHE A 232 -7.02 26.86 10.17
CA PHE A 232 -6.08 26.15 11.02
C PHE A 232 -4.92 27.05 11.47
N ASN A 233 -4.23 27.71 10.52
CA ASN A 233 -3.09 28.57 10.84
C ASN A 233 -3.49 29.71 11.79
N THR A 234 -4.69 30.27 11.63
CA THR A 234 -5.21 31.32 12.51
C THR A 234 -5.47 30.80 13.93
N GLU A 235 -6.18 29.68 14.07
CA GLU A 235 -6.45 29.08 15.38
C GLU A 235 -5.16 28.60 16.07
N PHE A 236 -4.25 28.00 15.30
CA PHE A 236 -2.97 27.51 15.80
C PHE A 236 -2.07 28.66 16.26
N ARG A 237 -1.99 29.76 15.50
CA ARG A 237 -1.27 30.97 15.91
C ARG A 237 -1.79 31.50 17.26
N HIS A 238 -3.10 31.61 17.42
CA HIS A 238 -3.70 32.06 18.68
C HIS A 238 -3.39 31.11 19.84
N LEU A 239 -3.41 29.80 19.58
CA LEU A 239 -3.00 28.80 20.57
C LEU A 239 -1.54 28.99 20.97
N LEU A 240 -0.62 29.18 20.01
CA LEU A 240 0.78 29.44 20.30
C LEU A 240 0.95 30.73 21.10
N GLU A 241 0.28 31.83 20.73
CA GLU A 241 0.36 33.12 21.46
C GLU A 241 -0.10 33.04 22.92
N VAL A 242 -1.09 32.19 23.21
CA VAL A 242 -1.69 32.10 24.56
C VAL A 242 -1.02 31.01 25.40
N ALA A 243 -0.72 29.85 24.83
CA ALA A 243 -0.21 28.68 25.55
C ALA A 243 1.33 28.53 25.49
N TYR A 244 1.97 29.04 24.45
CA TYR A 244 3.41 28.90 24.17
C TYR A 244 4.09 30.28 24.02
N ARG A 245 3.79 31.19 24.96
CA ARG A 245 4.31 32.57 24.94
C ARG A 245 5.81 32.61 25.27
N ASP A 246 6.19 31.91 26.33
CA ASP A 246 7.54 31.99 26.92
C ASP A 246 8.41 30.77 26.60
N LYS A 247 7.82 29.70 26.06
CA LYS A 247 8.51 28.46 25.69
C LYS A 247 8.02 27.98 24.33
N PRO A 248 8.89 27.41 23.48
CA PRO A 248 8.48 26.90 22.19
C PRO A 248 7.63 25.63 22.30
N LEU A 249 6.76 25.44 21.33
CA LEU A 249 6.14 24.15 21.05
C LEU A 249 7.17 23.25 20.36
N VAL A 250 7.55 22.14 20.99
CA VAL A 250 8.48 21.18 20.38
C VAL A 250 7.71 20.01 19.78
N VAL A 251 7.93 19.75 18.49
CA VAL A 251 7.35 18.63 17.75
C VAL A 251 8.48 17.71 17.29
N VAL A 252 8.37 16.42 17.62
CA VAL A 252 9.32 15.38 17.23
C VAL A 252 8.68 14.55 16.13
N ILE A 253 9.33 14.45 14.99
CA ILE A 253 8.90 13.62 13.85
C ILE A 253 9.92 12.49 13.69
N ASP A 254 9.48 11.26 13.90
CA ASP A 254 10.31 10.06 13.87
C ASP A 254 9.87 9.08 12.77
N ASP A 255 10.77 8.16 12.42
CA ASP A 255 10.59 7.11 11.40
C ASP A 255 10.18 7.67 10.00
N LEU A 256 10.60 8.90 9.68
CA LEU A 256 10.36 9.51 8.37
C LEU A 256 11.09 8.75 7.24
N ASP A 257 12.24 8.15 7.56
CA ASP A 257 13.03 7.29 6.67
C ASP A 257 12.38 5.94 6.37
N ARG A 258 11.25 5.59 7.02
CA ARG A 258 10.49 4.37 6.70
C ARG A 258 9.33 4.62 5.75
N CYS A 259 8.93 5.87 5.55
CA CYS A 259 7.83 6.22 4.68
C CYS A 259 8.20 6.07 3.19
N LEU A 260 7.19 5.83 2.35
CA LEU A 260 7.36 5.90 0.90
C LEU A 260 7.83 7.31 0.49
N PRO A 261 8.62 7.44 -0.59
CA PRO A 261 9.14 8.73 -1.07
C PRO A 261 8.11 9.87 -1.13
N GLU A 262 6.92 9.57 -1.64
CA GLU A 262 5.83 10.54 -1.81
C GLU A 262 5.31 11.06 -0.46
N HIS A 263 5.18 10.17 0.52
CA HIS A 263 4.72 10.48 1.88
C HIS A 263 5.76 11.29 2.67
N THR A 264 7.04 10.94 2.52
CA THR A 264 8.15 11.70 3.10
C THR A 264 8.12 13.14 2.61
N LEU A 265 7.90 13.35 1.31
CA LEU A 265 7.84 14.68 0.72
C LEU A 265 6.59 15.45 1.14
N GLN A 266 5.46 14.77 1.28
CA GLN A 266 4.23 15.37 1.80
C GLN A 266 4.41 15.88 3.25
N ILE A 267 5.10 15.13 4.13
CA ILE A 267 5.42 15.61 5.49
C ILE A 267 6.33 16.84 5.42
N ILE A 268 7.37 16.81 4.60
CA ILE A 268 8.30 17.94 4.43
C ILE A 268 7.59 19.19 3.88
N GLU A 269 6.69 19.04 2.92
CA GLU A 269 5.84 20.12 2.39
C GLU A 269 4.86 20.65 3.45
N THR A 270 4.30 19.76 4.28
CA THR A 270 3.42 20.15 5.39
C THR A 270 4.20 20.91 6.47
N LEU A 271 5.44 20.51 6.75
CA LEU A 271 6.31 21.24 7.67
C LEU A 271 6.47 22.68 7.21
N LYS A 272 6.71 22.94 5.91
CA LYS A 272 6.78 24.32 5.37
C LYS A 272 5.55 25.16 5.74
N LEU A 273 4.36 24.58 5.76
CA LEU A 273 3.12 25.28 6.14
C LEU A 273 3.09 25.68 7.63
N PHE A 274 3.73 24.90 8.51
CA PHE A 274 3.95 25.28 9.91
C PHE A 274 5.15 26.21 10.10
N LEU A 275 6.15 26.13 9.21
CA LEU A 275 7.41 26.88 9.27
C LEU A 275 7.24 28.38 8.97
N ASP A 276 6.03 28.86 8.68
CA ASP A 276 5.76 30.29 8.57
C ASP A 276 5.33 30.92 9.91
N GLU A 277 5.03 30.13 10.95
CA GLU A 277 4.58 30.64 12.26
C GLU A 277 5.65 30.60 13.37
N PRO A 278 5.97 31.75 14.01
CA PRO A 278 6.90 31.78 15.13
C PRO A 278 6.27 31.21 16.41
N GLY A 279 6.93 30.21 16.98
CA GLY A 279 6.57 29.55 18.23
C GLY A 279 6.90 28.05 18.27
N CYS A 280 7.40 27.47 17.18
CA CYS A 280 7.58 26.03 17.02
C CYS A 280 9.04 25.62 16.82
N VAL A 281 9.42 24.46 17.34
CA VAL A 281 10.69 23.79 17.07
C VAL A 281 10.39 22.37 16.60
N PHE A 282 10.95 21.97 15.46
CA PHE A 282 10.76 20.65 14.86
C PHE A 282 12.06 19.84 14.99
N LEU A 283 11.97 18.62 15.53
CA LEU A 283 13.07 17.67 15.59
C LEU A 283 12.74 16.51 14.63
N LEU A 284 13.53 16.34 13.58
CA LEU A 284 13.31 15.30 12.57
C LEU A 284 14.36 14.20 12.72
N ALA A 285 13.97 12.96 13.01
CA ALA A 285 14.87 11.82 12.85
C ALA A 285 14.76 11.31 11.42
N VAL A 286 15.89 11.34 10.70
CA VAL A 286 15.88 11.03 9.27
C VAL A 286 17.20 10.41 8.82
N ASP A 287 17.13 9.54 7.83
CA ASP A 287 18.29 9.14 7.05
C ASP A 287 18.40 10.07 5.83
N ARG A 288 19.54 10.77 5.72
CA ARG A 288 19.75 11.78 4.67
C ARG A 288 19.64 11.15 3.29
N GLU A 289 20.26 9.99 3.09
CA GLU A 289 20.32 9.33 1.79
C GLU A 289 18.94 8.87 1.33
N VAL A 290 18.11 8.37 2.26
CA VAL A 290 16.75 7.92 1.97
C VAL A 290 15.88 9.08 1.47
N VAL A 291 16.03 10.27 2.06
CA VAL A 291 15.27 11.45 1.62
C VAL A 291 15.79 12.00 0.30
N GLU A 292 17.10 12.05 0.09
CA GLU A 292 17.68 12.48 -1.19
C GLU A 292 17.24 11.56 -2.33
N GLN A 293 17.22 10.24 -2.10
CA GLN A 293 16.68 9.25 -3.04
C GLN A 293 15.17 9.46 -3.27
N ALA A 294 14.41 9.73 -2.23
CA ALA A 294 12.98 10.01 -2.36
C ALA A 294 12.70 11.24 -3.24
N ILE A 295 13.49 12.30 -3.08
CA ILE A 295 13.42 13.51 -3.92
C ILE A 295 13.82 13.16 -5.37
N ALA A 296 14.89 12.40 -5.55
CA ALA A 296 15.35 11.98 -6.88
C ALA A 296 14.31 11.15 -7.65
N VAL A 297 13.51 10.33 -6.95
CA VAL A 297 12.40 9.57 -7.53
C VAL A 297 11.23 10.48 -7.93
N LYS A 298 10.85 11.45 -7.09
CA LYS A 298 9.74 12.38 -7.37
C LYS A 298 10.04 13.32 -8.55
N TYR A 299 11.29 13.75 -8.69
CA TYR A 299 11.72 14.65 -9.77
C TYR A 299 12.53 13.94 -10.86
N LYS A 300 12.32 12.63 -11.06
CA LYS A 300 13.04 11.82 -12.05
C LYS A 300 12.89 12.33 -13.50
N ASP A 301 11.79 13.06 -13.77
CA ASP A 301 11.44 13.59 -15.09
C ASP A 301 12.05 14.98 -15.37
N LEU A 302 12.70 15.58 -14.37
CA LEU A 302 13.40 16.86 -14.47
C LEU A 302 14.90 16.60 -14.35
N SER A 303 15.62 16.76 -15.47
CA SER A 303 17.10 16.90 -15.57
C SER A 303 17.98 15.65 -15.34
N ASP A 304 19.29 15.80 -15.61
CA ASP A 304 20.32 14.75 -15.49
C ASP A 304 20.52 14.26 -14.04
N ALA A 305 21.28 13.17 -13.86
CA ALA A 305 21.50 12.56 -12.55
C ALA A 305 22.16 13.51 -11.54
N ASP A 306 23.07 14.38 -11.99
CA ASP A 306 23.79 15.33 -11.13
C ASP A 306 22.89 16.48 -10.68
N THR A 307 22.00 16.97 -11.54
CA THR A 307 21.04 18.02 -11.20
C THR A 307 19.98 17.50 -10.24
N ARG A 308 19.54 16.24 -10.38
CA ARG A 308 18.62 15.60 -9.41
C ARG A 308 19.24 15.45 -8.02
N ARG A 309 20.52 15.05 -7.93
CA ARG A 309 21.26 14.99 -6.65
C ARG A 309 21.36 16.37 -6.00
N ARG A 310 21.78 17.38 -6.76
CA ARG A 310 21.87 18.78 -6.27
C ARG A 310 20.51 19.35 -5.86
N LEU A 311 19.44 18.97 -6.56
CA LEU A 311 18.07 19.39 -6.22
C LEU A 311 17.62 18.75 -4.89
N GLY A 312 17.94 17.46 -4.68
CA GLY A 312 17.73 16.76 -3.41
C GLY A 312 18.39 17.45 -2.23
N GLU A 313 19.70 17.71 -2.36
CA GLU A 313 20.51 18.42 -1.37
C GLU A 313 19.94 19.82 -1.09
N THR A 314 19.70 20.61 -2.14
CA THR A 314 19.19 22.00 -2.01
C THR A 314 17.77 22.05 -1.45
N TYR A 315 16.93 21.06 -1.75
CA TYR A 315 15.54 21.04 -1.29
C TYR A 315 15.45 20.72 0.20
N PHE A 316 16.24 19.77 0.69
CA PHE A 316 16.23 19.38 2.09
C PHE A 316 16.94 20.42 2.99
N ASP A 317 18.03 21.01 2.51
CA ASP A 317 18.75 22.08 3.21
C ASP A 317 17.89 23.35 3.40
N LYS A 318 16.88 23.56 2.54
CA LYS A 318 15.89 24.65 2.71
C LYS A 318 14.88 24.41 3.83
N VAL A 319 14.73 23.16 4.29
CA VAL A 319 13.75 22.79 5.32
C VAL A 319 14.41 22.57 6.67
N VAL A 320 15.60 21.97 6.68
CA VAL A 320 16.38 21.73 7.90
C VAL A 320 17.35 22.88 8.13
N GLN A 321 17.08 23.73 9.13
CA GLN A 321 17.95 24.86 9.45
C GLN A 321 19.20 24.43 10.24
N LEU A 322 19.11 23.38 11.06
CA LEU A 322 20.27 22.81 11.75
C LEU A 322 20.41 21.32 11.43
N PRO A 323 21.37 20.94 10.58
CA PRO A 323 21.69 19.55 10.39
C PRO A 323 22.58 19.03 11.53
N TYR A 324 22.12 17.98 12.22
CA TYR A 324 22.79 17.36 13.36
C TYR A 324 23.08 15.89 13.07
N SER A 325 24.28 15.58 12.59
CA SER A 325 24.72 14.19 12.40
C SER A 325 25.14 13.59 13.73
N LEU A 326 24.59 12.42 14.07
CA LEU A 326 25.01 11.71 15.27
C LEU A 326 26.50 11.36 15.17
N PRO A 327 27.33 11.78 16.13
CA PRO A 327 28.74 11.43 16.12
C PRO A 327 28.92 9.93 16.37
N PRO A 328 29.96 9.30 15.81
CA PRO A 328 30.27 7.91 16.14
C PRO A 328 30.56 7.79 17.64
N ALA A 329 30.05 6.72 18.25
CA ALA A 329 30.35 6.42 19.64
C ALA A 329 31.85 6.09 19.80
N ALA A 330 32.45 6.55 20.90
CA ALA A 330 33.83 6.22 21.22
C ALA A 330 33.96 4.71 21.46
N GLU A 331 35.04 4.11 20.97
CA GLU A 331 35.28 2.66 21.08
C GLU A 331 35.17 2.16 22.53
N SER A 332 35.76 2.89 23.49
CA SER A 332 35.66 2.57 24.92
C SER A 332 34.23 2.55 25.44
N ALA A 333 33.38 3.48 24.97
CA ALA A 333 31.96 3.53 25.34
C ALA A 333 31.17 2.40 24.67
N VAL A 334 31.53 2.01 23.45
CA VAL A 334 30.94 0.86 22.75
C VAL A 334 31.29 -0.44 23.47
N GLU A 335 32.52 -0.60 23.93
CA GLU A 335 32.92 -1.76 24.71
C GLU A 335 32.19 -1.84 26.05
N GLU A 336 32.09 -0.73 26.78
CA GLU A 336 31.31 -0.66 28.01
C GLU A 336 29.82 -0.95 27.75
N PHE A 337 29.29 -0.46 26.64
CA PHE A 337 27.94 -0.80 26.18
C PHE A 337 27.78 -2.30 25.95
N VAL A 338 28.70 -2.97 25.23
CA VAL A 338 28.68 -4.43 25.04
C VAL A 338 28.70 -5.16 26.40
N ARG A 339 29.57 -4.76 27.34
CA ARG A 339 29.64 -5.34 28.69
C ARG A 339 28.33 -5.16 29.47
N SER A 340 27.61 -4.06 29.23
CA SER A 340 26.32 -3.81 29.88
C SER A 340 25.16 -4.67 29.35
N LEU A 341 25.30 -5.27 28.15
CA LEU A 341 24.24 -6.05 27.52
C LEU A 341 24.10 -7.47 28.09
N SER A 342 25.17 -8.02 28.67
CA SER A 342 25.17 -9.37 29.24
C SER A 342 26.13 -9.47 30.42
N ALA A 343 25.77 -10.25 31.44
CA ALA A 343 26.65 -10.59 32.56
C ALA A 343 27.52 -11.83 32.29
N ASP A 344 27.42 -12.41 31.08
CA ASP A 344 28.15 -13.60 30.66
C ASP A 344 29.67 -13.33 30.54
N PRO A 345 30.54 -14.07 31.28
CA PRO A 345 31.98 -13.92 31.20
C PRO A 345 32.55 -14.09 29.78
N ASP A 346 31.96 -14.96 28.96
CA ASP A 346 32.44 -15.19 27.58
C ASP A 346 32.13 -14.00 26.67
N VAL A 347 31.00 -13.32 26.90
CA VAL A 347 30.70 -12.04 26.23
C VAL A 347 31.72 -10.99 26.63
N HIS A 348 32.08 -10.93 27.93
CA HIS A 348 33.05 -9.96 28.45
C HIS A 348 34.46 -10.19 27.92
N ALA A 349 34.86 -11.47 27.79
CA ALA A 349 36.10 -11.84 27.12
C ALA A 349 36.08 -11.41 25.64
N CYS A 350 34.99 -11.70 24.92
CA CYS A 350 34.88 -11.44 23.49
C CYS A 350 34.51 -10.00 23.11
N VAL A 351 34.50 -9.04 24.03
CA VAL A 351 34.14 -7.62 23.76
C VAL A 351 34.90 -7.01 22.58
N PRO A 352 36.24 -7.19 22.43
CA PRO A 352 37.00 -6.63 21.32
C PRO A 352 36.52 -7.11 19.93
N ILE A 353 35.91 -8.29 19.87
CA ILE A 353 35.33 -8.88 18.66
C ILE A 353 33.86 -8.48 18.55
N LEU A 354 33.05 -8.70 19.59
CA LEU A 354 31.59 -8.51 19.59
C LEU A 354 31.14 -7.05 19.42
N ARG A 355 32.01 -6.07 19.70
CA ARG A 355 31.79 -4.67 19.31
C ARG A 355 31.69 -4.48 17.79
N GLY A 356 32.22 -5.43 17.02
CA GLY A 356 32.30 -5.39 15.56
C GLY A 356 33.25 -4.31 15.06
N THR A 357 33.11 -3.95 13.79
CA THR A 357 33.95 -2.91 13.16
C THR A 357 33.23 -1.55 13.04
N PRO A 358 33.98 -0.43 13.08
CA PRO A 358 33.43 0.90 12.78
C PRO A 358 32.85 1.00 11.35
N PRO A 359 31.80 1.82 11.15
CA PRO A 359 31.07 2.59 12.16
C PRO A 359 30.23 1.69 13.09
N TYR A 360 30.27 1.98 14.39
CA TYR A 360 29.57 1.18 15.39
C TYR A 360 28.07 1.45 15.36
N ASN A 361 27.28 0.39 15.21
CA ASN A 361 25.82 0.46 15.16
C ASN A 361 25.22 -0.28 16.38
N PRO A 362 24.58 0.44 17.32
CA PRO A 362 24.08 -0.14 18.58
C PRO A 362 23.09 -1.29 18.37
N ARG A 363 22.20 -1.20 17.37
CA ARG A 363 21.25 -2.28 17.06
C ARG A 363 21.98 -3.52 16.55
N ARG A 364 22.95 -3.36 15.65
CA ARG A 364 23.76 -4.47 15.14
C ARG A 364 24.55 -5.14 16.27
N ILE A 365 25.14 -4.36 17.17
CA ILE A 365 25.87 -4.87 18.34
C ILE A 365 24.95 -5.69 19.24
N LYS A 366 23.77 -5.17 19.60
CA LYS A 366 22.78 -5.93 20.39
C LYS A 366 22.44 -7.27 19.74
N ARG A 367 22.21 -7.27 18.42
CA ARG A 367 21.93 -8.50 17.65
C ARG A 367 23.10 -9.46 17.65
N SER A 368 24.33 -8.98 17.48
CA SER A 368 25.54 -9.82 17.51
C SER A 368 25.74 -10.45 18.89
N VAL A 369 25.60 -9.69 19.98
CA VAL A 369 25.68 -10.24 21.34
C VAL A 369 24.57 -11.27 21.60
N GLN A 370 23.34 -10.97 21.16
CA GLN A 370 22.22 -11.90 21.32
C GLN A 370 22.40 -13.19 20.49
N ALA A 371 22.88 -13.08 19.25
CA ALA A 371 23.18 -14.22 18.39
C ALA A 371 24.32 -15.07 18.99
N PHE A 372 25.36 -14.42 19.50
CA PHE A 372 26.46 -15.09 20.20
C PHE A 372 25.96 -15.89 21.40
N SER A 373 25.19 -15.26 22.30
CA SER A 373 24.64 -15.96 23.47
C SER A 373 23.72 -17.13 23.08
N LEU A 374 22.85 -16.94 22.09
CA LEU A 374 21.96 -17.99 21.61
C LEU A 374 22.74 -19.18 21.01
N LEU A 375 23.71 -18.91 20.13
CA LEU A 375 24.51 -19.96 19.49
C LEU A 375 25.42 -20.68 20.49
N LYS A 376 25.95 -19.97 21.49
CA LYS A 376 26.71 -20.56 22.58
C LYS A 376 25.85 -21.55 23.39
N ASP A 377 24.64 -21.14 23.74
CA ASP A 377 23.68 -21.99 24.48
C ASP A 377 23.28 -23.23 23.67
N LEU A 378 23.14 -23.11 22.34
CA LEU A 378 22.73 -24.20 21.47
C LEU A 378 23.83 -25.23 21.18
N ALA A 379 25.09 -24.80 21.03
CA ALA A 379 26.17 -25.71 20.61
C ALA A 379 27.00 -26.32 21.77
N GLY A 380 26.75 -25.94 23.02
CA GLY A 380 27.28 -26.62 24.22
C GLY A 380 28.76 -26.31 24.55
N PRO A 381 29.35 -26.98 25.56
CA PRO A 381 30.60 -26.57 26.22
C PRO A 381 31.90 -26.78 25.43
N ALA A 382 31.82 -27.29 24.19
CA ALA A 382 32.98 -27.64 23.36
C ALA A 382 33.27 -26.61 22.25
N LEU A 383 32.70 -25.42 22.35
CA LEU A 383 32.97 -24.28 21.45
C LEU A 383 34.07 -23.40 22.02
N VAL A 384 34.82 -22.79 21.11
CA VAL A 384 35.78 -21.73 21.39
C VAL A 384 35.03 -20.39 21.27
N PRO A 385 34.83 -19.64 22.39
CA PRO A 385 34.03 -18.41 22.37
C PRO A 385 34.54 -17.35 21.37
N ALA A 386 35.86 -17.17 21.27
CA ALA A 386 36.43 -16.18 20.35
C ALA A 386 36.14 -16.51 18.88
N VAL A 387 36.22 -17.79 18.49
CA VAL A 387 35.90 -18.25 17.13
C VAL A 387 34.43 -18.04 16.81
N LEU A 388 33.53 -18.37 17.76
CA LEU A 388 32.10 -18.11 17.62
C LEU A 388 31.81 -16.61 17.47
N ALA A 389 32.46 -15.77 18.27
CA ALA A 389 32.31 -14.32 18.19
C ALA A 389 32.77 -13.77 16.83
N LYS A 390 33.94 -14.22 16.32
CA LYS A 390 34.44 -13.84 14.99
C LYS A 390 33.44 -14.26 13.91
N LEU A 391 32.92 -15.48 13.99
CA LEU A 391 31.94 -15.98 13.03
C LEU A 391 30.63 -15.17 13.04
N VAL A 392 30.11 -14.82 14.22
CA VAL A 392 28.90 -13.98 14.36
C VAL A 392 29.10 -12.60 13.73
N ILE A 393 30.29 -12.01 13.89
CA ILE A 393 30.61 -10.73 13.26
C ILE A 393 30.80 -10.86 11.75
N ILE A 394 31.43 -11.94 11.28
CA ILE A 394 31.53 -12.28 9.85
C ILE A 394 30.14 -12.42 9.22
N GLN A 395 29.24 -13.14 9.87
CA GLN A 395 27.85 -13.28 9.42
C GLN A 395 27.11 -11.94 9.40
N ALA A 396 27.36 -11.06 10.39
CA ALA A 396 26.62 -9.80 10.54
C ALA A 396 27.15 -8.63 9.70
N GLN A 397 28.46 -8.59 9.41
CA GLN A 397 29.13 -7.44 8.75
C GLN A 397 29.80 -7.82 7.42
N PHE A 398 30.13 -9.09 7.22
CA PHE A 398 30.93 -9.58 6.10
C PHE A 398 30.23 -10.76 5.39
N VAL A 399 28.96 -10.55 5.01
CA VAL A 399 28.06 -11.59 4.48
C VAL A 399 28.65 -12.36 3.29
N GLN A 400 29.37 -11.69 2.39
CA GLN A 400 30.03 -12.36 1.25
C GLN A 400 31.13 -13.33 1.71
N VAL A 401 31.90 -12.95 2.74
CA VAL A 401 32.94 -13.79 3.36
C VAL A 401 32.30 -14.97 4.10
N TYR A 402 31.19 -14.74 4.81
CA TYR A 402 30.43 -15.80 5.46
C TYR A 402 29.92 -16.84 4.45
N ARG A 403 29.33 -16.40 3.33
CA ARG A 403 28.85 -17.31 2.28
C ARG A 403 29.98 -18.15 1.69
N ALA A 404 31.10 -17.50 1.36
CA ALA A 404 32.27 -18.20 0.86
C ALA A 404 32.81 -19.23 1.88
N ALA A 405 32.71 -18.94 3.18
CA ALA A 405 33.08 -19.87 4.25
C ALA A 405 32.09 -21.03 4.44
N VAL A 406 30.82 -20.88 4.04
CA VAL A 406 29.85 -21.98 4.02
C VAL A 406 30.19 -22.95 2.87
N ASP A 407 30.57 -22.40 1.71
CA ASP A 407 30.94 -23.20 0.53
C ASP A 407 32.32 -23.88 0.69
N ASP A 408 33.27 -23.18 1.34
CA ASP A 408 34.58 -23.71 1.73
C ASP A 408 34.85 -23.45 3.23
N PRO A 409 34.53 -24.41 4.11
CA PRO A 409 34.78 -24.30 5.54
C PRO A 409 36.26 -24.10 5.91
N ALA A 410 37.23 -24.43 5.04
CA ALA A 410 38.64 -24.18 5.31
C ALA A 410 39.06 -22.72 5.01
N LEU A 411 38.20 -21.94 4.33
CA LEU A 411 38.51 -20.59 3.86
C LEU A 411 38.89 -19.64 5.00
N LEU A 412 38.12 -19.62 6.10
CA LEU A 412 38.36 -18.65 7.19
C LEU A 412 39.72 -18.87 7.86
N GLY A 413 40.15 -20.12 8.04
CA GLY A 413 41.47 -20.46 8.56
C GLY A 413 42.59 -20.04 7.60
N ARG A 414 42.44 -20.30 6.29
CA ARG A 414 43.41 -19.84 5.28
C ARG A 414 43.49 -18.31 5.22
N LEU A 415 42.34 -17.64 5.25
CA LEU A 415 42.23 -16.18 5.18
C LEU A 415 42.82 -15.52 6.43
N GLU A 416 42.59 -16.06 7.63
CA GLU A 416 43.18 -15.56 8.86
C GLU A 416 44.71 -15.72 8.84
N ARG A 417 45.22 -16.87 8.38
CA ARG A 417 46.65 -17.11 8.23
C ARG A 417 47.30 -16.09 7.28
N ALA A 418 46.72 -15.88 6.10
CA ALA A 418 47.19 -14.89 5.14
C ALA A 418 47.17 -13.45 5.68
N TYR A 419 46.23 -13.13 6.57
CA TYR A 419 46.15 -11.81 7.22
C TYR A 419 47.15 -11.60 8.35
N ARG A 420 47.48 -12.66 9.10
CA ARG A 420 48.50 -12.64 10.17
C ARG A 420 49.91 -12.71 9.60
N ASP A 421 50.13 -13.50 8.56
CA ASP A 421 51.42 -13.67 7.89
C ASP A 421 51.24 -13.58 6.35
N PRO A 422 51.30 -12.35 5.78
CA PRO A 422 51.14 -12.14 4.34
C PRO A 422 52.24 -12.83 3.51
N GLU A 423 53.44 -13.02 4.06
CA GLU A 423 54.59 -13.62 3.36
C GLU A 423 54.52 -15.15 3.30
N ALA A 424 53.71 -15.78 4.16
CA ALA A 424 53.46 -17.22 4.16
C ALA A 424 52.36 -17.67 3.19
N THR A 425 51.77 -16.75 2.42
CA THR A 425 50.73 -17.10 1.43
C THR A 425 51.37 -17.79 0.24
N ASP A 426 50.87 -18.99 -0.13
CA ASP A 426 51.36 -19.72 -1.29
C ASP A 426 51.03 -18.94 -2.58
N GLU A 427 52.05 -18.30 -3.18
CA GLU A 427 51.92 -17.52 -4.41
C GLU A 427 51.45 -18.35 -5.62
N THR A 428 51.46 -19.69 -5.52
CA THR A 428 50.99 -20.57 -6.59
C THR A 428 49.46 -20.75 -6.61
N ASP A 429 48.75 -20.49 -5.51
CA ASP A 429 47.29 -20.47 -5.46
C ASP A 429 46.76 -19.08 -5.85
N ILE A 430 46.86 -18.78 -7.14
CA ILE A 430 46.48 -17.48 -7.73
C ILE A 430 45.02 -17.12 -7.40
N VAL A 431 44.14 -18.13 -7.32
CA VAL A 431 42.72 -17.95 -7.00
C VAL A 431 42.55 -17.45 -5.58
N PHE A 432 43.22 -18.09 -4.61
CA PHE A 432 43.17 -17.67 -3.22
C PHE A 432 43.84 -16.31 -3.00
N VAL A 433 44.98 -16.04 -3.63
CA VAL A 433 45.67 -14.74 -3.54
C VAL A 433 44.78 -13.60 -4.04
N GLU A 434 44.07 -13.79 -5.16
CA GLU A 434 43.15 -12.78 -5.68
C GLU A 434 41.90 -12.66 -4.78
N GLN A 435 41.39 -13.76 -4.19
CA GLN A 435 40.30 -13.71 -3.20
C GLN A 435 40.70 -12.92 -1.93
N VAL A 436 41.89 -13.13 -1.39
CA VAL A 436 42.43 -12.39 -0.23
C VAL A 436 42.50 -10.89 -0.55
N LYS A 437 42.97 -10.55 -1.75
CA LYS A 437 43.07 -9.17 -2.23
C LYS A 437 41.68 -8.54 -2.43
N GLN A 438 40.75 -9.25 -3.03
CA GLN A 438 39.36 -8.80 -3.21
C GLN A 438 38.70 -8.53 -1.85
N PHE A 439 38.78 -9.47 -0.90
CA PHE A 439 38.20 -9.27 0.42
C PHE A 439 38.88 -8.14 1.20
N SER A 440 40.21 -7.97 1.08
CA SER A 440 40.94 -6.87 1.72
C SER A 440 40.56 -5.51 1.15
N GLN A 441 40.37 -5.41 -0.17
CA GLN A 441 39.93 -4.18 -0.83
C GLN A 441 38.48 -3.83 -0.49
N ARG A 442 37.61 -4.84 -0.53
CA ARG A 442 36.16 -4.74 -0.25
C ARG A 442 35.88 -4.42 1.22
N TYR A 443 36.64 -5.05 2.12
CA TYR A 443 36.43 -5.00 3.57
C TYR A 443 37.72 -4.70 4.33
N PRO A 444 38.20 -3.44 4.33
CA PRO A 444 39.46 -3.08 4.98
C PRO A 444 39.52 -3.42 6.48
N ALA A 445 38.37 -3.40 7.17
CA ALA A 445 38.28 -3.71 8.60
C ALA A 445 38.24 -5.22 8.92
N LEU A 446 38.05 -6.08 7.91
CA LEU A 446 37.96 -7.54 8.08
C LEU A 446 39.26 -8.10 8.66
N ARG A 447 40.41 -7.63 8.14
CA ARG A 447 41.74 -8.04 8.62
C ARG A 447 41.89 -7.79 10.11
N THR A 448 41.65 -6.54 10.55
CA THR A 448 41.75 -6.15 11.96
C THR A 448 40.82 -6.96 12.84
N MET A 449 39.60 -7.25 12.37
CA MET A 449 38.64 -8.07 13.11
C MET A 449 39.06 -9.53 13.23
N MET A 450 39.56 -10.14 12.15
CA MET A 450 40.00 -11.55 12.18
C MET A 450 41.29 -11.74 13.00
N CYS A 451 42.21 -10.77 12.97
CA CYS A 451 43.46 -10.83 13.71
C CYS A 451 43.35 -10.36 15.17
N HIS A 452 42.14 -10.09 15.69
CA HIS A 452 41.98 -9.76 17.12
C HIS A 452 42.38 -10.95 17.99
N GLU A 453 43.31 -10.68 18.91
CA GLU A 453 43.79 -11.66 19.89
C GLU A 453 43.07 -11.46 21.22
N VAL A 454 42.29 -12.44 21.64
CA VAL A 454 41.38 -12.32 22.80
C VAL A 454 41.54 -13.48 23.79
N THR A 455 41.80 -14.69 23.29
CA THR A 455 42.03 -15.91 24.09
C THR A 455 43.17 -16.71 23.48
N GLU A 456 43.78 -17.63 24.24
CA GLU A 456 44.87 -18.49 23.72
C GLU A 456 44.43 -19.33 22.50
N ASP A 457 43.15 -19.72 22.46
CA ASP A 457 42.50 -20.36 21.32
C ASP A 457 41.55 -19.35 20.64
N ASP A 458 42.00 -18.57 19.67
CA ASP A 458 41.14 -17.63 18.93
C ASP A 458 41.21 -17.74 17.41
N SER A 459 41.98 -18.69 16.90
CA SER A 459 42.14 -18.90 15.47
C SER A 459 41.07 -19.84 14.91
N PHE A 460 40.70 -19.59 13.65
CA PHE A 460 39.98 -20.54 12.81
C PHE A 460 40.84 -21.73 12.41
N GLU A 461 42.17 -21.63 12.53
CA GLU A 461 43.10 -22.70 12.19
C GLU A 461 43.00 -23.86 13.18
N GLY A 462 42.81 -25.09 12.66
CA GLY A 462 42.67 -26.29 13.49
C GLY A 462 41.30 -26.47 14.15
N VAL A 463 40.35 -25.54 13.94
CA VAL A 463 38.98 -25.64 14.46
C VAL A 463 38.04 -26.15 13.36
N SER A 464 37.36 -27.28 13.59
CA SER A 464 36.29 -27.75 12.69
C SER A 464 35.11 -26.80 12.78
N LEU A 465 34.85 -26.08 11.67
CA LEU A 465 33.73 -25.17 11.53
C LEU A 465 32.40 -25.88 11.29
N ASP A 466 32.41 -27.19 11.02
CA ASP A 466 31.20 -27.97 10.75
C ASP A 466 30.17 -27.82 11.88
N ARG A 467 30.59 -27.80 13.15
CA ARG A 467 29.68 -27.60 14.28
C ARG A 467 29.12 -26.17 14.37
N TYR A 468 29.90 -25.16 13.96
CA TYR A 468 29.48 -23.77 13.98
C TYR A 468 28.56 -23.43 12.80
N LEU A 469 28.77 -24.12 11.68
CA LEU A 469 27.99 -24.01 10.44
C LEU A 469 26.79 -24.97 10.41
N SER A 470 26.77 -26.06 11.20
CA SER A 470 25.71 -27.09 11.25
C SER A 470 24.33 -26.63 11.74
N PHE A 471 24.20 -25.37 12.18
CA PHE A 471 22.88 -24.75 12.35
C PHE A 471 22.19 -24.46 11.01
N VAL A 472 22.97 -24.45 9.91
CA VAL A 472 22.48 -24.52 8.54
C VAL A 472 22.02 -25.96 8.22
N ASP A 473 22.75 -26.99 8.68
CA ASP A 473 22.39 -28.40 8.48
C ASP A 473 21.10 -28.84 9.20
N ALA A 474 20.78 -28.25 10.35
CA ALA A 474 19.54 -28.53 11.08
C ALA A 474 18.27 -28.02 10.36
N VAL A 475 18.41 -27.13 9.36
CA VAL A 475 17.33 -26.74 8.46
C VAL A 475 17.26 -27.65 7.23
N THR A 476 18.33 -28.40 6.94
CA THR A 476 18.43 -29.34 5.81
C THR A 476 18.09 -30.80 6.15
N VAL A 477 17.81 -31.14 7.42
CA VAL A 477 17.58 -32.53 7.86
C VAL A 477 16.08 -32.91 8.00
N VAL A 478 15.14 -32.03 7.69
CA VAL A 478 13.73 -32.45 7.49
C VAL A 478 13.47 -32.62 5.99
N GLU A 479 13.92 -33.76 5.45
CA GLU A 479 13.27 -34.55 4.39
C GLU A 479 14.23 -35.63 3.86
N GLN A 480 14.53 -36.61 4.70
CA GLN A 480 14.81 -37.97 4.20
C GLN A 480 13.56 -38.83 4.44
N VAL A 481 12.57 -38.68 3.57
CA VAL A 481 11.52 -39.69 3.36
C VAL A 481 11.38 -39.91 1.86
N THR A 482 12.11 -40.93 1.40
CA THR A 482 11.79 -41.82 0.27
C THR A 482 11.08 -41.21 -0.96
N ALA A 483 11.84 -40.94 -2.00
CA ALA A 483 11.46 -41.24 -3.39
C ALA A 483 12.74 -41.81 -4.03
N GLY A 484 12.82 -43.10 -4.31
CA GLY A 484 11.98 -43.73 -5.33
C GLY A 484 12.68 -43.51 -6.67
N VAL A 485 13.60 -44.41 -7.01
CA VAL A 485 14.04 -44.56 -8.40
C VAL A 485 12.79 -44.84 -9.23
N THR A 486 12.41 -43.90 -10.10
CA THR A 486 11.47 -44.16 -11.18
C THR A 486 11.99 -43.54 -12.47
N GLU A 487 11.85 -44.32 -13.52
CA GLU A 487 12.29 -44.17 -14.90
C GLU A 487 11.67 -42.95 -15.61
N ASP A 488 12.45 -42.34 -16.52
CA ASP A 488 12.08 -41.50 -17.68
C ASP A 488 10.78 -40.66 -17.59
N GLY A 489 10.84 -39.56 -16.83
CA GLY A 489 9.94 -38.40 -16.96
C GLY A 489 10.67 -37.21 -17.63
N PRO A 490 9.94 -36.23 -18.22
CA PRO A 490 10.55 -35.03 -18.81
C PRO A 490 11.23 -34.15 -17.75
N ASP A 491 12.44 -33.64 -18.05
CA ASP A 491 13.17 -32.71 -17.17
C ASP A 491 12.29 -31.49 -16.82
N ARG A 492 12.14 -31.22 -15.51
CA ARG A 492 11.30 -30.13 -14.99
C ARG A 492 12.09 -28.83 -14.90
N VAL A 493 11.60 -27.79 -15.56
CA VAL A 493 12.29 -26.50 -15.72
C VAL A 493 11.45 -25.38 -15.10
N LEU A 494 12.08 -24.54 -14.28
CA LEU A 494 11.48 -23.31 -13.76
C LEU A 494 12.09 -22.08 -14.43
N VAL A 495 11.30 -21.27 -15.12
CA VAL A 495 11.71 -20.00 -15.69
C VAL A 495 11.34 -18.87 -14.75
N SER A 496 12.35 -18.24 -14.14
CA SER A 496 12.20 -16.99 -13.41
C SER A 496 12.36 -15.82 -14.37
N CYS A 497 11.38 -14.94 -14.41
CA CYS A 497 11.46 -13.68 -15.14
C CYS A 497 10.75 -12.58 -14.35
N VAL A 498 11.35 -11.38 -14.28
CA VAL A 498 10.62 -10.22 -13.78
C VAL A 498 9.49 -9.87 -14.74
N ARG A 499 8.45 -9.24 -14.21
CA ARG A 499 7.27 -8.87 -14.98
C ARG A 499 7.60 -8.18 -16.31
N SER A 500 8.58 -7.26 -16.37
CA SER A 500 8.96 -6.58 -17.62
C SER A 500 9.53 -7.51 -18.70
N ASP A 501 9.96 -8.71 -18.32
CA ASP A 501 10.64 -9.67 -19.19
C ASP A 501 9.78 -10.91 -19.42
N ALA A 502 8.49 -10.85 -19.05
CA ALA A 502 7.56 -11.97 -19.13
C ALA A 502 7.45 -12.56 -20.55
N ARG A 503 7.60 -11.75 -21.59
CA ARG A 503 7.61 -12.20 -23.00
C ARG A 503 8.80 -13.10 -23.32
N TRP A 504 9.96 -12.79 -22.75
CA TRP A 504 11.15 -13.64 -22.86
C TRP A 504 10.98 -14.92 -22.06
N GLY A 505 10.39 -14.85 -20.86
CA GLY A 505 10.07 -16.02 -20.05
C GLY A 505 9.11 -16.98 -20.77
N GLU A 506 8.09 -16.44 -21.42
CA GLU A 506 7.08 -17.21 -22.15
C GLU A 506 7.61 -17.81 -23.46
N TRP A 507 8.43 -17.06 -24.21
CA TRP A 507 9.11 -17.59 -25.39
C TRP A 507 10.07 -18.74 -25.02
N VAL A 508 10.83 -18.60 -23.92
CA VAL A 508 11.67 -19.69 -23.39
C VAL A 508 10.82 -20.90 -22.96
N ARG A 509 9.69 -20.66 -22.28
CA ARG A 509 8.76 -21.72 -21.85
C ARG A 509 8.31 -22.57 -23.02
N GLU A 510 7.79 -21.93 -24.06
CA GLU A 510 7.22 -22.59 -25.23
C GLU A 510 8.29 -23.29 -26.09
N LEU A 511 9.45 -22.66 -26.25
CA LEU A 511 10.57 -23.26 -26.97
C LEU A 511 11.07 -24.54 -26.29
N LEU A 512 11.23 -24.53 -24.96
CA LEU A 512 11.68 -25.70 -24.21
C LEU A 512 10.58 -26.76 -24.09
N ALA A 513 9.31 -26.37 -23.87
CA ALA A 513 8.17 -27.29 -23.87
C ALA A 513 8.07 -28.04 -25.21
N GLY A 514 8.27 -27.33 -26.33
CA GLY A 514 8.35 -27.90 -27.68
C GLY A 514 9.49 -28.88 -27.93
N ARG A 515 10.47 -28.94 -27.02
CA ARG A 515 11.65 -29.83 -27.08
C ARG A 515 11.61 -30.93 -26.01
N GLY A 516 10.47 -31.10 -25.32
CA GLY A 516 10.21 -32.21 -24.40
C GLY A 516 10.45 -31.92 -22.91
N PHE A 517 10.62 -30.64 -22.52
CA PHE A 517 10.79 -30.23 -21.12
C PHE A 517 9.44 -29.89 -20.46
N GLU A 518 9.27 -30.15 -19.16
CA GLU A 518 8.10 -29.70 -18.39
C GLU A 518 8.40 -28.32 -17.78
N VAL A 519 7.87 -27.24 -18.38
CA VAL A 519 8.31 -25.87 -18.06
C VAL A 519 7.26 -25.05 -17.34
N SER A 520 7.63 -24.48 -16.20
CA SER A 520 6.81 -23.54 -15.40
C SER A 520 7.44 -22.14 -15.38
N VAL A 521 6.65 -21.07 -15.39
CA VAL A 521 7.14 -19.67 -15.34
C VAL A 521 6.73 -19.03 -14.01
N THR A 522 7.61 -18.22 -13.41
CA THR A 522 7.35 -17.55 -12.13
C THR A 522 7.77 -16.08 -12.11
N ASP A 523 6.90 -15.22 -11.54
CA ASP A 523 7.22 -13.83 -11.21
C ASP A 523 7.80 -13.73 -9.78
N PRO A 524 9.02 -13.20 -9.61
CA PRO A 524 9.68 -13.07 -8.31
C PRO A 524 9.00 -12.13 -7.29
N ARG A 525 7.93 -11.42 -7.66
CA ARG A 525 7.14 -10.58 -6.74
C ARG A 525 5.99 -11.33 -6.05
N VAL A 526 5.69 -12.55 -6.46
CA VAL A 526 4.72 -13.41 -5.78
C VAL A 526 5.42 -14.10 -4.60
N PRO A 527 4.99 -13.90 -3.35
CA PRO A 527 5.47 -14.74 -2.24
C PRO A 527 4.89 -16.14 -2.47
N GLY A 528 5.69 -17.04 -3.02
CA GLY A 528 5.47 -18.47 -2.82
C GLY A 528 6.00 -18.83 -1.44
N PRO A 529 5.24 -19.53 -0.58
CA PRO A 529 5.84 -20.22 0.56
C PRO A 529 6.81 -21.26 -0.03
N ASP A 530 8.01 -21.38 0.52
CA ASP A 530 8.88 -22.56 0.40
C ASP A 530 8.64 -23.43 -0.85
N ARG A 531 8.92 -22.90 -2.05
CA ARG A 531 8.92 -23.76 -3.24
C ARG A 531 10.16 -24.64 -3.11
N ASP A 532 9.95 -25.95 -3.06
CA ASP A 532 11.04 -26.92 -3.12
C ASP A 532 11.77 -26.80 -4.46
N MET A 533 12.88 -26.04 -4.45
CA MET A 533 13.73 -25.82 -5.62
C MET A 533 14.38 -27.13 -6.08
N ALA A 534 14.50 -28.13 -5.18
CA ALA A 534 15.06 -29.45 -5.52
C ALA A 534 14.10 -30.27 -6.40
N SER A 535 12.83 -29.88 -6.49
CA SER A 535 11.84 -30.51 -7.38
C SER A 535 11.98 -30.17 -8.87
N PHE A 536 12.90 -29.25 -9.21
CA PHE A 536 13.23 -28.86 -10.59
C PHE A 536 14.65 -29.32 -10.94
N ASP A 537 14.84 -29.81 -12.17
CA ASP A 537 16.15 -30.21 -12.69
C ASP A 537 16.96 -28.98 -13.16
N HIS A 538 16.26 -27.96 -13.66
CA HIS A 538 16.85 -26.72 -14.18
C HIS A 538 16.05 -25.48 -13.75
N VAL A 539 16.77 -24.38 -13.48
CA VAL A 539 16.17 -23.05 -13.28
C VAL A 539 16.76 -22.06 -14.29
N VAL A 540 15.88 -21.36 -15.01
CA VAL A 540 16.25 -20.34 -16.00
C VAL A 540 16.04 -18.95 -15.43
N GLY A 541 17.06 -18.12 -15.44
CA GLY A 541 16.97 -16.71 -15.09
C GLY A 541 17.01 -15.82 -16.32
N ILE A 542 15.92 -15.12 -16.64
CA ILE A 542 15.94 -14.11 -17.70
C ILE A 542 16.66 -12.85 -17.22
N LEU A 543 17.77 -12.51 -17.86
CA LEU A 543 18.64 -11.39 -17.50
C LEU A 543 18.50 -10.20 -18.47
N SER A 544 17.99 -9.09 -17.96
CA SER A 544 17.88 -7.77 -18.60
C SER A 544 18.38 -6.68 -17.64
N ALA A 545 18.49 -5.42 -18.11
CA ALA A 545 18.83 -4.30 -17.23
C ALA A 545 17.84 -4.14 -16.07
N ARG A 546 16.58 -4.58 -16.25
CA ARG A 546 15.49 -4.51 -15.26
C ARG A 546 15.49 -5.69 -14.30
N SER A 547 15.78 -6.89 -14.79
CA SER A 547 15.85 -8.08 -13.92
C SER A 547 17.14 -8.15 -13.10
N ALA A 548 18.23 -7.59 -13.62
CA ALA A 548 19.50 -7.47 -12.92
C ALA A 548 19.38 -6.68 -11.61
N GLY A 549 18.49 -5.68 -11.55
CA GLY A 549 18.20 -4.89 -10.34
C GLY A 549 17.08 -5.41 -9.44
N SER A 550 16.45 -6.54 -9.78
CA SER A 550 15.28 -7.07 -9.06
C SER A 550 15.68 -7.99 -7.91
N VAL A 551 15.50 -7.51 -6.68
CA VAL A 551 15.78 -8.27 -5.45
C VAL A 551 15.03 -9.60 -5.41
N GLY A 552 13.77 -9.63 -5.84
CA GLY A 552 13.00 -10.88 -5.88
C GLY A 552 13.57 -11.90 -6.88
N HIS A 553 14.01 -11.42 -8.05
CA HIS A 553 14.53 -12.28 -9.11
C HIS A 553 15.87 -12.89 -8.69
N GLN A 554 16.74 -12.07 -8.11
CA GLN A 554 18.00 -12.52 -7.52
C GLN A 554 17.79 -13.52 -6.39
N ARG A 555 16.70 -13.40 -5.59
CA ARG A 555 16.37 -14.37 -4.54
C ARG A 555 15.96 -15.73 -5.07
N VAL A 556 15.18 -15.79 -6.16
CA VAL A 556 14.80 -17.06 -6.80
C VAL A 556 16.03 -17.77 -7.35
N LEU A 557 16.91 -17.05 -8.03
CA LEU A 557 18.15 -17.61 -8.56
C LEU A 557 19.11 -18.04 -7.45
N ALA A 558 19.23 -17.24 -6.37
CA ALA A 558 20.03 -17.61 -5.21
C ALA A 558 19.46 -18.83 -4.47
N ALA A 559 18.14 -19.00 -4.41
CA ALA A 559 17.49 -20.18 -3.83
C ALA A 559 17.73 -21.43 -4.67
N ALA A 560 17.69 -21.32 -6.00
CA ALA A 560 18.02 -22.41 -6.91
C ALA A 560 19.50 -22.85 -6.81
N ILE A 561 20.41 -21.87 -6.72
CA ILE A 561 21.85 -22.12 -6.48
C ILE A 561 22.04 -22.82 -5.12
N ALA A 562 21.38 -22.34 -4.06
CA ALA A 562 21.45 -22.94 -2.73
C ALA A 562 20.90 -24.38 -2.70
N ALA A 563 19.89 -24.68 -3.52
CA ALA A 563 19.32 -26.02 -3.67
C ALA A 563 20.11 -26.95 -4.61
N ARG A 564 21.26 -26.49 -5.15
CA ARG A 564 22.11 -27.21 -6.13
C ARG A 564 21.39 -27.55 -7.46
N THR A 565 20.33 -26.83 -7.80
CA THR A 565 19.68 -26.94 -9.10
C THR A 565 20.53 -26.30 -10.19
N ARG A 566 20.54 -26.83 -11.42
CA ARG A 566 21.30 -26.23 -12.53
C ARG A 566 20.69 -24.91 -12.96
N VAL A 567 21.41 -23.80 -12.74
CA VAL A 567 20.95 -22.47 -13.15
C VAL A 567 21.50 -22.09 -14.53
N VAL A 568 20.61 -21.72 -15.43
CA VAL A 568 20.92 -21.20 -16.77
C VAL A 568 20.46 -19.74 -16.84
N VAL A 569 21.40 -18.83 -17.02
CA VAL A 569 21.15 -17.40 -17.13
C VAL A 569 20.99 -17.05 -18.60
N VAL A 570 19.84 -16.49 -18.99
CA VAL A 570 19.54 -16.13 -20.37
C VAL A 570 19.57 -14.62 -20.51
N ARG A 571 20.63 -14.06 -21.07
CA ARG A 571 20.76 -12.62 -21.28
C ARG A 571 20.01 -12.19 -22.54
N VAL A 572 19.05 -11.30 -22.37
CA VAL A 572 18.13 -10.85 -23.43
C VAL A 572 18.31 -9.38 -23.81
N GLU A 573 19.02 -8.62 -22.99
CA GLU A 573 19.40 -7.22 -23.21
C GLU A 573 20.85 -7.00 -22.77
N ARG A 574 21.56 -6.02 -23.35
CA ARG A 574 22.90 -5.64 -22.87
C ARG A 574 22.81 -5.11 -21.45
N CYS A 575 23.30 -5.89 -20.50
CA CYS A 575 23.37 -5.53 -19.09
C CYS A 575 24.55 -6.25 -18.42
N ASP A 576 25.02 -5.68 -17.32
CA ASP A 576 26.04 -6.28 -16.48
C ASP A 576 25.45 -7.51 -15.77
N VAL A 577 26.19 -8.63 -15.82
CA VAL A 577 25.79 -9.86 -15.12
C VAL A 577 26.10 -9.68 -13.63
N PRO A 578 25.12 -9.84 -12.72
CA PRO A 578 25.39 -9.76 -11.29
C PRO A 578 26.43 -10.79 -10.85
N GLU A 579 27.36 -10.39 -9.97
CA GLU A 579 28.48 -11.20 -9.46
C GLU A 579 28.07 -12.63 -9.00
N VAL A 580 26.87 -12.75 -8.41
CA VAL A 580 26.29 -14.02 -7.92
C VAL A 580 25.97 -15.02 -9.05
N LEU A 581 25.88 -14.56 -10.30
CA LEU A 581 25.50 -15.34 -11.48
C LEU A 581 26.66 -15.60 -12.43
N GLU A 582 27.86 -15.07 -12.15
CA GLU A 582 29.04 -15.20 -13.03
C GLU A 582 29.55 -16.64 -13.15
N SER A 583 29.30 -17.48 -12.14
CA SER A 583 29.67 -18.91 -12.13
C SER A 583 28.64 -19.83 -12.77
N GLN A 584 27.54 -19.29 -13.29
CA GLN A 584 26.42 -20.05 -13.87
C GLN A 584 26.50 -20.09 -15.40
N VAL A 585 25.75 -21.01 -16.03
CA VAL A 585 25.73 -21.13 -17.50
C VAL A 585 25.06 -19.89 -18.10
N LEU A 586 25.81 -19.07 -18.83
CA LEU A 586 25.28 -17.90 -19.53
C LEU A 586 24.94 -18.23 -20.98
N VAL A 587 23.69 -18.01 -21.36
CA VAL A 587 23.18 -18.04 -22.73
C VAL A 587 22.90 -16.61 -23.15
N ASP A 588 23.71 -16.06 -24.05
CA ASP A 588 23.53 -14.69 -24.54
C ASP A 588 22.71 -14.69 -25.82
N LEU A 589 21.51 -14.11 -25.75
CA LEU A 589 20.60 -13.99 -26.90
C LEU A 589 20.70 -12.62 -27.57
N VAL A 590 21.50 -11.69 -27.04
CA VAL A 590 21.56 -10.31 -27.52
C VAL A 590 22.02 -10.25 -28.99
N GLY A 591 21.14 -9.77 -29.86
CA GLY A 591 21.43 -9.53 -31.28
C GLY A 591 21.32 -10.77 -32.18
N LEU A 592 20.79 -11.89 -31.68
CA LEU A 592 20.49 -13.08 -32.47
C LEU A 592 19.10 -12.98 -33.12
N ASP A 593 18.87 -13.76 -34.18
CA ASP A 593 17.54 -14.00 -34.73
C ASP A 593 16.85 -15.21 -34.06
N ASP A 594 15.56 -15.44 -34.32
CA ASP A 594 14.75 -16.49 -33.67
C ASP A 594 15.38 -17.89 -33.80
N ALA A 595 15.83 -18.24 -35.01
CA ALA A 595 16.40 -19.56 -35.29
C ALA A 595 17.76 -19.75 -34.57
N ALA A 596 18.63 -18.74 -34.62
CA ALA A 596 19.93 -18.78 -33.93
C ALA A 596 19.76 -18.75 -32.41
N ALA A 597 18.85 -17.93 -31.88
CA ALA A 597 18.57 -17.84 -30.46
C ALA A 597 18.01 -19.16 -29.90
N GLY A 598 17.11 -19.81 -30.64
CA GLY A 598 16.55 -21.10 -30.24
C GLY A 598 17.60 -22.20 -30.14
N GLU A 599 18.50 -22.30 -31.12
CA GLU A 599 19.59 -23.28 -31.10
C GLU A 599 20.64 -22.98 -30.02
N VAL A 600 20.99 -21.72 -29.80
CA VAL A 600 21.92 -21.30 -28.73
C VAL A 600 21.36 -21.61 -27.35
N LEU A 601 20.06 -21.35 -27.12
CA LEU A 601 19.39 -21.70 -25.86
C LEU A 601 19.40 -23.21 -25.61
N VAL A 602 18.96 -24.02 -26.58
CA VAL A 602 18.91 -25.49 -26.42
C VAL A 602 20.30 -26.09 -26.24
N ARG A 603 21.33 -25.54 -26.90
CA ARG A 603 22.72 -25.97 -26.73
C ARG A 603 23.23 -25.67 -25.32
N GLY A 604 22.89 -24.52 -24.74
CA GLY A 604 23.25 -24.15 -23.37
C GLY A 604 22.69 -25.10 -22.31
N PHE A 605 21.54 -25.73 -22.59
CA PHE A 605 20.95 -26.75 -21.72
C PHE A 605 21.61 -28.14 -21.85
N ARG A 606 22.20 -28.47 -23.01
CA ARG A 606 22.69 -29.82 -23.33
C ARG A 606 24.21 -30.02 -23.16
N LYS A 607 25.02 -28.95 -23.05
CA LYS A 607 26.47 -29.03 -22.75
C LYS A 607 26.94 -27.84 -21.90
N PRO A 608 27.69 -28.05 -20.80
CA PRO A 608 28.31 -26.95 -20.07
C PRO A 608 29.42 -26.31 -20.92
N VAL A 609 29.33 -25.01 -21.14
CA VAL A 609 30.42 -24.18 -21.70
C VAL A 609 30.87 -23.24 -20.60
N ASP A 610 32.17 -23.30 -20.29
CA ASP A 610 32.79 -22.55 -19.19
C ASP A 610 33.02 -21.08 -19.58
N VAL A 611 32.72 -20.17 -18.66
CA VAL A 611 32.61 -18.71 -18.86
C VAL A 611 33.96 -18.06 -19.19
N SER A 612 35.06 -18.71 -18.83
CA SER A 612 36.43 -18.24 -19.11
C SER A 612 36.78 -18.17 -20.60
N SER A 613 36.03 -18.86 -21.47
CA SER A 613 36.30 -18.90 -22.92
C SER A 613 35.66 -17.78 -23.74
N ALA A 614 34.66 -17.06 -23.21
CA ALA A 614 33.96 -16.00 -23.94
C ALA A 614 34.59 -14.60 -23.79
N ALA A 615 35.53 -14.43 -22.85
CA ALA A 615 36.18 -13.15 -22.57
C ALA A 615 37.31 -12.81 -23.58
N SER A 616 37.64 -13.70 -24.50
CA SER A 616 38.75 -13.55 -25.46
C SER A 616 38.27 -13.35 -26.90
N GLY A 617 37.38 -12.39 -27.14
CA GLY A 617 37.36 -11.53 -28.34
C GLY A 617 37.32 -12.11 -29.77
N ASP A 618 37.43 -13.41 -30.01
CA ASP A 618 37.58 -13.98 -31.35
C ASP A 618 36.44 -14.96 -31.68
N GLY A 619 35.51 -14.45 -32.49
CA GLY A 619 34.80 -15.15 -33.56
C GLY A 619 34.19 -16.54 -33.28
N LEU A 620 32.86 -16.57 -33.17
CA LEU A 620 32.08 -17.62 -33.82
C LEU A 620 31.00 -16.99 -34.72
N ILE A 621 31.36 -16.69 -35.97
CA ILE A 621 30.43 -16.42 -37.07
C ILE A 621 30.56 -17.58 -38.07
N VAL A 622 29.44 -18.25 -38.40
CA VAL A 622 29.19 -18.88 -39.71
C VAL A 622 27.67 -18.79 -39.99
N ALA A 623 27.23 -17.77 -40.74
CA ALA A 623 26.62 -17.80 -42.10
C ALA A 623 25.09 -18.11 -42.15
N GLY A 624 24.23 -17.40 -42.88
CA GLY A 624 24.49 -16.47 -43.99
C GLY A 624 23.26 -15.64 -44.46
N GLU A 625 23.58 -14.83 -45.47
CA GLU A 625 22.80 -14.04 -46.44
C GLU A 625 21.32 -13.65 -46.23
N ARG A 626 21.03 -12.39 -46.58
CA ARG A 626 19.73 -11.72 -46.68
C ARG A 626 18.60 -12.63 -47.23
N GLY A 627 17.51 -12.76 -46.47
CA GLY A 627 16.18 -13.03 -47.01
C GLY A 627 15.34 -14.02 -46.21
N VAL A 628 14.10 -13.58 -45.91
CA VAL A 628 12.95 -14.35 -45.38
C VAL A 628 13.00 -14.70 -43.88
N VAL A 629 12.19 -14.00 -43.10
CA VAL A 629 11.81 -14.39 -41.73
C VAL A 629 10.87 -15.58 -41.83
N VAL A 630 11.37 -16.78 -41.56
CA VAL A 630 10.56 -17.99 -41.38
C VAL A 630 10.37 -18.17 -39.88
N GLY A 631 9.17 -17.91 -39.37
CA GLY A 631 8.82 -18.20 -37.98
C GLY A 631 8.88 -19.70 -37.72
N THR A 632 9.42 -20.09 -36.57
CA THR A 632 9.51 -21.50 -36.17
C THR A 632 8.14 -21.96 -35.66
N VAL A 633 7.44 -22.78 -36.44
CA VAL A 633 6.14 -23.36 -36.02
C VAL A 633 6.40 -24.54 -35.09
N VAL A 634 6.06 -24.39 -33.81
CA VAL A 634 6.01 -25.47 -32.84
C VAL A 634 4.57 -25.58 -32.34
N GLY A 635 3.95 -26.76 -32.48
CA GLY A 635 2.59 -27.00 -31.99
C GLY A 635 1.45 -26.22 -32.67
N GLY A 636 1.72 -25.50 -33.78
CA GLY A 636 0.69 -24.74 -34.51
C GLY A 636 0.43 -23.32 -33.98
N VAL A 637 1.24 -22.83 -33.03
CA VAL A 637 1.19 -21.45 -32.52
C VAL A 637 2.46 -20.71 -32.94
N ASN A 638 2.31 -19.49 -33.49
CA ASN A 638 3.41 -18.70 -34.03
C ASN A 638 3.89 -17.68 -32.97
N ILE A 639 4.89 -18.05 -32.17
CA ILE A 639 5.42 -17.22 -31.08
C ILE A 639 6.64 -16.45 -31.62
N HIS A 640 6.57 -15.12 -31.58
CA HIS A 640 7.61 -14.27 -32.17
C HIS A 640 8.74 -14.02 -31.17
N TYR A 641 9.99 -14.18 -31.63
CA TYR A 641 11.21 -13.84 -30.89
C TYR A 641 11.23 -12.34 -30.47
N PRO A 642 11.24 -12.03 -29.16
CA PRO A 642 11.07 -10.65 -28.67
C PRO A 642 12.23 -9.69 -29.03
N GLY A 643 13.39 -10.21 -29.46
CA GLY A 643 14.59 -9.42 -29.82
C GLY A 643 14.72 -9.02 -31.29
N SER A 644 13.74 -9.35 -32.15
CA SER A 644 13.81 -9.11 -33.60
C SER A 644 13.52 -7.66 -34.05
N GLY A 645 13.40 -6.71 -33.11
CA GLY A 645 13.36 -5.28 -33.39
C GLY A 645 12.05 -4.72 -33.98
N ALA A 646 10.88 -5.34 -33.75
CA ALA A 646 9.65 -4.93 -34.46
C ALA A 646 8.35 -4.82 -33.66
N VAL A 647 8.37 -4.69 -32.32
CA VAL A 647 7.16 -4.39 -31.53
C VAL A 647 7.42 -3.29 -30.50
N LEU A 648 6.81 -2.12 -30.69
CA LEU A 648 6.81 -1.02 -29.70
C LEU A 648 5.60 -1.17 -28.79
N ASP A 649 5.80 -1.41 -27.49
CA ASP A 649 4.68 -1.47 -26.55
C ASP A 649 5.02 -0.99 -25.14
N ASN A 650 3.98 -0.52 -24.45
CA ASN A 650 4.01 -0.17 -23.02
C ASN A 650 2.81 -0.79 -22.27
N VAL A 651 2.23 -1.87 -22.82
CA VAL A 651 1.03 -2.51 -22.26
C VAL A 651 1.32 -2.95 -20.83
N PRO A 652 0.45 -2.60 -19.86
CA PRO A 652 0.61 -3.06 -18.49
C PRO A 652 0.65 -4.58 -18.45
N LEU A 653 1.35 -5.10 -17.49
CA LEU A 653 1.51 -6.54 -17.40
C LEU A 653 0.19 -7.16 -16.90
N ALA A 654 -0.11 -8.38 -17.29
CA ALA A 654 -1.30 -9.08 -16.80
C ALA A 654 -1.23 -9.27 -15.28
N PRO A 655 -2.35 -9.16 -14.54
CA PRO A 655 -2.44 -9.64 -13.16
C PRO A 655 -2.08 -11.12 -13.07
N ILE A 656 -1.52 -11.56 -11.94
CA ILE A 656 -1.11 -12.96 -11.70
C ILE A 656 -2.30 -13.92 -11.86
N HIS A 657 -3.49 -13.47 -11.49
CA HIS A 657 -4.74 -14.19 -11.67
C HIS A 657 -5.60 -13.38 -12.65
N LEU A 658 -5.40 -13.61 -13.94
CA LEU A 658 -6.19 -13.04 -15.03
C LEU A 658 -7.09 -14.15 -15.60
N VAL A 659 -8.39 -14.02 -15.43
CA VAL A 659 -9.36 -14.92 -16.07
C VAL A 659 -9.63 -14.44 -17.49
N SER A 660 -9.46 -15.33 -18.47
CA SER A 660 -9.72 -15.03 -19.88
C SER A 660 -11.24 -14.96 -20.14
N ARG A 661 -11.65 -14.01 -20.99
CA ARG A 661 -13.05 -13.81 -21.40
C ARG A 661 -13.17 -13.93 -22.91
N PRO A 662 -13.16 -15.16 -23.46
CA PRO A 662 -13.08 -15.37 -24.90
C PRO A 662 -14.27 -14.77 -25.66
N ASP A 663 -15.45 -14.69 -25.02
CA ASP A 663 -16.64 -14.05 -25.58
C ASP A 663 -16.46 -12.53 -25.77
N VAL A 664 -15.88 -11.85 -24.79
CA VAL A 664 -15.58 -10.42 -24.85
C VAL A 664 -14.48 -10.17 -25.87
N GLU A 665 -13.41 -10.98 -25.88
CA GLU A 665 -12.31 -10.86 -26.84
C GLU A 665 -12.77 -11.09 -28.29
N GLN A 666 -13.69 -12.03 -28.51
CA GLN A 666 -14.30 -12.25 -29.82
C GLN A 666 -15.12 -11.05 -30.28
N ARG A 667 -15.88 -10.42 -29.37
CA ARG A 667 -16.66 -9.20 -29.66
C ARG A 667 -15.75 -8.01 -29.97
N ILE A 668 -14.63 -7.85 -29.26
CA ILE A 668 -13.60 -6.84 -29.57
C ILE A 668 -13.04 -7.10 -30.98
N SER A 669 -12.68 -8.35 -31.28
CA SER A 669 -12.15 -8.73 -32.60
C SER A 669 -13.15 -8.44 -33.73
N ALA A 670 -14.44 -8.69 -33.49
CA ALA A 670 -15.50 -8.39 -34.44
C ALA A 670 -15.65 -6.87 -34.68
N CYS A 671 -15.44 -6.04 -33.64
CA CYS A 671 -15.44 -4.58 -33.80
C CYS A 671 -14.30 -4.11 -34.71
N PHE A 672 -13.15 -4.78 -34.68
CA PHE A 672 -11.98 -4.46 -35.49
C PHE A 672 -11.96 -5.15 -36.87
N ALA A 673 -13.04 -5.84 -37.25
CA ALA A 673 -13.14 -6.43 -38.58
C ALA A 673 -13.09 -5.34 -39.68
N PRO A 674 -12.48 -5.61 -40.85
CA PRO A 674 -12.32 -4.61 -41.90
C PRO A 674 -13.67 -4.10 -42.40
N SER A 675 -13.90 -2.78 -42.30
CA SER A 675 -15.12 -2.12 -42.77
C SER A 675 -14.77 -1.11 -43.88
N GLY A 676 -14.68 -1.60 -45.12
CA GLY A 676 -14.60 -0.77 -46.34
C GLY A 676 -13.25 -0.08 -46.63
N GLU A 677 -13.17 0.57 -47.80
CA GLU A 677 -11.95 1.15 -48.41
C GLU A 677 -11.37 2.41 -47.71
N VAL A 678 -12.01 2.91 -46.64
CA VAL A 678 -11.66 4.21 -46.02
C VAL A 678 -10.59 4.04 -44.94
N ARG A 679 -9.48 4.79 -45.06
CA ARG A 679 -8.35 4.78 -44.09
C ARG A 679 -8.64 5.52 -42.78
N ARG A 680 -9.56 5.03 -41.97
CA ARG A 680 -9.83 5.54 -40.60
C ARG A 680 -9.58 4.46 -39.56
N PRO A 681 -9.03 4.82 -38.38
CA PRO A 681 -8.87 3.87 -37.30
C PRO A 681 -10.21 3.32 -36.82
N THR A 682 -10.28 2.00 -36.60
CA THR A 682 -11.48 1.37 -36.06
C THR A 682 -11.48 1.51 -34.55
N MET A 683 -12.58 2.03 -33.99
CA MET A 683 -12.69 2.30 -32.56
C MET A 683 -13.70 1.35 -31.89
N CYS A 684 -13.29 0.76 -30.79
CA CYS A 684 -14.09 -0.13 -29.95
C CYS A 684 -14.05 0.37 -28.51
N VAL A 685 -15.20 0.44 -27.84
CA VAL A 685 -15.29 0.89 -26.45
C VAL A 685 -15.84 -0.22 -25.58
N LEU A 686 -15.06 -0.62 -24.58
CA LEU A 686 -15.49 -1.48 -23.49
C LEU A 686 -16.26 -0.65 -22.47
N PHE A 687 -17.55 -0.94 -22.35
CA PHE A 687 -18.49 -0.22 -21.48
C PHE A 687 -19.00 -1.11 -20.35
N GLY A 688 -19.24 -0.56 -19.16
CA GLY A 688 -19.80 -1.31 -18.04
C GLY A 688 -19.49 -0.69 -16.68
N LEU A 689 -20.07 -1.27 -15.62
CA LEU A 689 -19.94 -0.78 -14.24
C LEU A 689 -18.49 -0.78 -13.74
N GLY A 690 -18.15 0.10 -12.78
CA GLY A 690 -16.84 0.08 -12.10
C GLY A 690 -16.51 -1.31 -11.53
N GLY A 691 -15.28 -1.80 -11.71
CA GLY A 691 -14.89 -3.12 -11.21
C GLY A 691 -15.40 -4.34 -12.00
N SER A 692 -16.12 -4.16 -13.12
CA SER A 692 -16.59 -5.28 -13.98
C SER A 692 -15.50 -5.96 -14.82
N GLY A 693 -14.26 -5.45 -14.78
CA GLY A 693 -13.14 -6.01 -15.53
C GLY A 693 -12.96 -5.49 -16.96
N LYS A 694 -13.40 -4.26 -17.27
CA LYS A 694 -13.12 -3.61 -18.57
C LYS A 694 -11.62 -3.51 -18.85
N THR A 695 -10.88 -2.93 -17.91
CA THR A 695 -9.41 -2.79 -17.98
C THR A 695 -8.73 -4.14 -18.12
N THR A 696 -9.15 -5.16 -17.34
CA THR A 696 -8.59 -6.50 -17.45
C THR A 696 -8.95 -7.21 -18.76
N SER A 697 -10.13 -6.94 -19.33
CA SER A 697 -10.53 -7.48 -20.64
C SER A 697 -9.74 -6.83 -21.78
N ALA A 698 -9.54 -5.50 -21.73
CA ALA A 698 -8.68 -4.79 -22.68
C ALA A 698 -7.23 -5.28 -22.60
N LEU A 699 -6.75 -5.54 -21.38
CA LEU A 699 -5.43 -6.10 -21.13
C LEU A 699 -5.29 -7.52 -21.67
N SER A 700 -6.27 -8.39 -21.41
CA SER A 700 -6.32 -9.76 -21.92
C SER A 700 -6.26 -9.76 -23.45
N TYR A 701 -7.09 -8.92 -24.10
CA TYR A 701 -7.09 -8.75 -25.54
C TYR A 701 -5.74 -8.25 -26.09
N ALA A 702 -5.15 -7.22 -25.46
CA ALA A 702 -3.87 -6.66 -25.90
C ALA A 702 -2.72 -7.66 -25.78
N HIS A 703 -2.73 -8.53 -24.77
CA HIS A 703 -1.76 -9.63 -24.62
C HIS A 703 -2.04 -10.79 -25.58
N SER A 704 -3.29 -11.26 -25.67
CA SER A 704 -3.65 -12.40 -26.52
C SER A 704 -3.46 -12.13 -28.01
N ARG A 705 -3.56 -10.86 -28.42
CA ARG A 705 -3.38 -10.39 -29.80
C ARG A 705 -2.08 -9.61 -30.02
N ALA A 706 -1.14 -9.65 -29.07
CA ALA A 706 0.10 -8.87 -29.14
C ALA A 706 0.90 -9.13 -30.43
N ALA A 707 0.86 -10.36 -30.96
CA ALA A 707 1.54 -10.75 -32.20
C ALA A 707 0.94 -10.12 -33.47
N GLU A 708 -0.29 -9.61 -33.41
CA GLU A 708 -0.97 -9.00 -34.57
C GLU A 708 -0.59 -7.53 -34.77
N TYR A 709 0.03 -6.91 -33.76
CA TYR A 709 0.36 -5.49 -33.73
C TYR A 709 1.88 -5.27 -33.64
N ARG A 710 2.39 -4.38 -34.49
CA ARG A 710 3.77 -3.87 -34.42
C ARG A 710 3.92 -2.73 -33.40
N ILE A 711 2.81 -2.09 -33.03
CA ILE A 711 2.79 -1.08 -31.98
C ILE A 711 1.55 -1.33 -31.12
N THR A 712 1.73 -1.58 -29.83
CA THR A 712 0.61 -1.67 -28.89
C THR A 712 0.84 -0.72 -27.73
N TRP A 713 0.11 0.39 -27.70
CA TRP A 713 0.37 1.45 -26.73
C TRP A 713 -0.82 1.72 -25.81
N TRP A 714 -0.62 1.56 -24.53
CA TRP A 714 -1.52 1.87 -23.45
C TRP A 714 -1.42 3.35 -23.07
N VAL A 715 -2.57 4.01 -23.02
CA VAL A 715 -2.75 5.44 -22.79
C VAL A 715 -3.73 5.61 -21.63
N ARG A 716 -3.28 6.16 -20.51
CA ARG A 716 -4.16 6.47 -19.38
C ARG A 716 -4.90 7.76 -19.69
N ALA A 717 -6.23 7.76 -19.68
CA ALA A 717 -7.03 8.91 -20.11
C ALA A 717 -6.64 10.22 -19.37
N GLU A 718 -6.42 10.14 -18.04
CA GLU A 718 -6.02 11.31 -17.22
C GLU A 718 -4.62 11.85 -17.57
N GLN A 719 -3.75 11.05 -18.20
CA GLN A 719 -2.38 11.40 -18.58
C GLN A 719 -2.13 11.26 -20.08
N ALA A 720 -3.18 11.25 -20.89
CA ALA A 720 -3.11 10.82 -22.28
C ALA A 720 -2.09 11.60 -23.12
N ARG A 721 -1.94 12.91 -22.86
CA ARG A 721 -0.93 13.74 -23.54
C ARG A 721 0.51 13.29 -23.26
N ASN A 722 0.81 12.89 -22.03
CA ASN A 722 2.14 12.42 -21.65
C ASN A 722 2.41 11.05 -22.26
N ASP A 723 1.47 10.11 -22.11
CA ASP A 723 1.61 8.75 -22.63
C ASP A 723 1.75 8.74 -24.17
N LEU A 724 1.06 9.65 -24.88
CA LEU A 724 1.23 9.83 -26.33
C LEU A 724 2.56 10.53 -26.68
N ALA A 725 3.04 11.48 -25.87
CA ALA A 725 4.35 12.09 -26.08
C ALA A 725 5.49 11.06 -25.91
N GLU A 726 5.33 10.10 -25.00
CA GLU A 726 6.24 8.97 -24.85
C GLU A 726 6.24 8.08 -26.10
N LEU A 727 5.06 7.77 -26.67
CA LEU A 727 4.98 7.03 -27.93
C LEU A 727 5.67 7.78 -29.08
N ALA A 728 5.46 9.09 -29.18
CA ALA A 728 6.11 9.92 -30.17
C ALA A 728 7.64 9.87 -30.04
N THR A 729 8.13 9.96 -28.80
CA THR A 729 9.57 9.83 -28.47
C THR A 729 10.10 8.45 -28.86
N ALA A 730 9.37 7.38 -28.55
CA ALA A 730 9.73 6.01 -28.91
C ALA A 730 9.76 5.80 -30.44
N LEU A 731 8.93 6.53 -31.18
CA LEU A 731 8.90 6.55 -32.64
C LEU A 731 9.94 7.49 -33.27
N GLY A 732 10.64 8.29 -32.46
CA GLY A 732 11.62 9.29 -32.93
C GLY A 732 10.98 10.49 -33.64
N VAL A 733 9.72 10.81 -33.36
CA VAL A 733 8.97 11.92 -33.97
C VAL A 733 8.53 12.95 -32.90
N PRO A 734 8.36 14.23 -33.27
CA PRO A 734 7.80 15.21 -32.34
C PRO A 734 6.34 14.84 -31.99
N ALA A 735 5.90 15.15 -30.77
CA ALA A 735 4.54 14.84 -30.30
C ALA A 735 3.43 15.35 -31.23
N THR A 736 3.61 16.52 -31.84
CA THR A 736 2.66 17.09 -32.82
C THR A 736 2.56 16.29 -34.13
N GLY A 737 3.57 15.47 -34.45
CA GLY A 737 3.64 14.63 -35.64
C GLY A 737 3.19 13.18 -35.42
N LEU A 738 2.86 12.79 -34.19
CA LEU A 738 2.57 11.39 -33.84
C LEU A 738 1.49 10.75 -34.71
N PHE A 739 0.32 11.38 -34.82
CA PHE A 739 -0.79 10.80 -35.59
C PHE A 739 -0.52 10.79 -37.09
N HIS A 740 0.30 11.70 -37.60
CA HIS A 740 0.76 11.66 -38.98
C HIS A 740 1.66 10.44 -39.21
N GLU A 741 2.59 10.17 -38.29
CA GLU A 741 3.44 8.98 -38.33
C GLU A 741 2.61 7.69 -38.23
N LEU A 742 1.67 7.61 -37.27
CA LEU A 742 0.78 6.46 -37.12
C LEU A 742 -0.13 6.25 -38.35
N ALA A 743 -0.57 7.33 -39.01
CA ALA A 743 -1.37 7.23 -40.23
C ALA A 743 -0.62 6.59 -41.40
N SER A 744 0.72 6.68 -41.41
CA SER A 744 1.58 6.04 -42.42
C SER A 744 1.90 4.56 -42.13
N ARG A 745 1.58 4.09 -40.92
CA ARG A 745 1.85 2.72 -40.45
C ARG A 745 0.58 1.89 -40.38
N SER A 746 0.74 0.58 -40.50
CA SER A 746 -0.32 -0.41 -40.31
C SER A 746 0.01 -1.35 -39.16
N GLY A 747 -1.02 -1.94 -38.54
CA GLY A 747 -0.84 -2.91 -37.46
C GLY A 747 -0.42 -2.25 -36.15
N TRP A 748 -1.16 -1.24 -35.72
CA TRP A 748 -0.99 -0.64 -34.39
C TRP A 748 -2.31 -0.67 -33.61
N LEU A 749 -2.20 -0.79 -32.29
CA LEU A 749 -3.30 -0.76 -31.33
C LEU A 749 -3.00 0.32 -30.28
N LEU A 750 -3.91 1.28 -30.10
CA LEU A 750 -3.88 2.21 -28.98
C LEU A 750 -4.99 1.83 -27.99
N VAL A 751 -4.65 1.67 -26.71
CA VAL A 751 -5.62 1.35 -25.66
C VAL A 751 -5.78 2.55 -24.72
N TYR A 752 -6.92 3.24 -24.74
CA TYR A 752 -7.25 4.33 -23.83
C TYR A 752 -7.99 3.80 -22.60
N ASP A 753 -7.34 3.81 -21.45
CA ASP A 753 -7.90 3.27 -20.21
C ASP A 753 -8.51 4.37 -19.33
N ASP A 754 -9.69 4.09 -18.75
CA ASP A 754 -10.50 4.95 -17.89
C ASP A 754 -10.97 6.28 -18.54
N ALA A 755 -11.30 6.23 -19.83
CA ALA A 755 -11.79 7.39 -20.60
C ALA A 755 -13.30 7.64 -20.38
N ASP A 756 -13.67 8.04 -19.17
CA ASP A 756 -15.08 8.27 -18.79
C ASP A 756 -15.70 9.53 -19.39
N ARG A 757 -14.87 10.55 -19.65
CA ARG A 757 -15.30 11.82 -20.25
C ARG A 757 -14.78 11.90 -21.68
N LEU A 758 -15.72 12.04 -22.60
CA LEU A 758 -15.42 12.14 -24.02
C LEU A 758 -14.46 13.30 -24.33
N ASP A 759 -14.74 14.48 -23.75
CA ASP A 759 -13.98 15.72 -24.01
C ASP A 759 -12.49 15.65 -23.63
N ASP A 760 -12.12 14.77 -22.69
CA ASP A 760 -10.75 14.69 -22.17
C ASP A 760 -9.78 14.03 -23.16
N VAL A 761 -10.30 13.22 -24.08
CA VAL A 761 -9.51 12.40 -25.00
C VAL A 761 -9.87 12.63 -26.47
N LEU A 762 -10.97 13.31 -26.79
CA LEU A 762 -11.47 13.44 -28.17
C LEU A 762 -10.51 14.21 -29.10
N ASP A 763 -9.72 15.15 -28.58
CA ASP A 763 -8.66 15.84 -29.34
C ASP A 763 -7.37 15.03 -29.47
N LEU A 764 -7.26 13.93 -28.73
CA LEU A 764 -6.10 13.03 -28.66
C LEU A 764 -6.33 11.71 -29.41
N LEU A 765 -7.43 11.55 -30.14
CA LEU A 765 -7.67 10.35 -30.94
C LEU A 765 -7.12 10.49 -32.36
N PRO A 766 -6.52 9.42 -32.94
CA PRO A 766 -6.08 9.42 -34.33
C PRO A 766 -7.28 9.51 -35.28
N ARG A 767 -7.26 10.48 -36.20
CA ARG A 767 -8.36 10.72 -37.16
C ARG A 767 -8.20 9.98 -38.49
N THR A 768 -7.00 9.51 -38.79
CA THR A 768 -6.59 8.89 -40.06
C THR A 768 -5.63 7.74 -39.81
N GLY A 769 -5.64 6.73 -40.68
CA GLY A 769 -4.76 5.56 -40.58
C GLY A 769 -5.52 4.24 -40.50
N ASN A 770 -4.79 3.12 -40.53
CA ASN A 770 -5.34 1.76 -40.50
C ASN A 770 -4.89 1.01 -39.24
N GLY A 771 -5.25 1.56 -38.08
CA GLY A 771 -4.98 0.93 -36.78
C GLY A 771 -6.22 0.86 -35.91
N HIS A 772 -6.08 0.22 -34.76
CA HIS A 772 -7.19 -0.07 -33.85
C HIS A 772 -7.07 0.81 -32.61
N VAL A 773 -8.21 1.30 -32.14
CA VAL A 773 -8.32 2.03 -30.87
C VAL A 773 -9.30 1.28 -29.98
N LEU A 774 -8.81 0.83 -28.83
CA LEU A 774 -9.63 0.22 -27.78
C LEU A 774 -9.76 1.23 -26.64
N ILE A 775 -10.97 1.47 -26.16
CA ILE A 775 -11.24 2.44 -25.10
C ILE A 775 -11.94 1.72 -23.95
N THR A 776 -11.54 1.93 -22.70
CA THR A 776 -12.31 1.48 -21.53
C THR A 776 -13.02 2.68 -20.91
N SER A 777 -14.32 2.56 -20.65
CA SER A 777 -15.12 3.67 -20.12
C SER A 777 -16.28 3.18 -19.27
N ARG A 778 -16.68 3.95 -18.26
CA ARG A 778 -17.94 3.77 -17.52
C ARG A 778 -19.10 4.54 -18.14
N ASN A 779 -18.86 5.31 -19.20
CA ASN A 779 -19.85 6.18 -19.83
C ASN A 779 -20.22 5.64 -21.22
N ARG A 780 -21.51 5.43 -21.48
CA ARG A 780 -22.00 4.94 -22.79
C ARG A 780 -22.04 6.02 -23.87
N ALA A 781 -21.75 7.29 -23.55
CA ALA A 781 -21.79 8.42 -24.50
C ALA A 781 -20.90 8.25 -25.76
N TRP A 782 -20.04 7.23 -25.78
CA TRP A 782 -19.20 6.87 -26.91
C TRP A 782 -19.94 6.22 -28.10
N ASP A 783 -21.22 5.85 -27.96
CA ASP A 783 -22.00 5.12 -28.99
C ASP A 783 -22.10 5.87 -30.33
N GLU A 784 -22.01 7.19 -30.31
CA GLU A 784 -21.99 8.02 -31.53
C GLU A 784 -20.63 7.99 -32.27
N TYR A 785 -19.56 7.52 -31.60
CA TYR A 785 -18.19 7.60 -32.08
C TYR A 785 -17.58 6.21 -32.37
N ALA A 786 -18.01 5.17 -31.66
CA ALA A 786 -17.36 3.86 -31.69
C ALA A 786 -18.35 2.72 -31.41
N THR A 787 -18.01 1.51 -31.85
CA THR A 787 -18.81 0.32 -31.52
C THR A 787 -18.66 -0.01 -30.03
N ILE A 788 -19.78 -0.15 -29.33
CA ILE A 788 -19.81 -0.45 -27.89
C ILE A 788 -19.82 -1.96 -27.63
N VAL A 789 -18.90 -2.42 -26.81
CA VAL A 789 -18.87 -3.77 -26.24
C VAL A 789 -19.16 -3.67 -24.74
N GLU A 790 -20.38 -4.04 -24.34
CA GLU A 790 -20.74 -4.12 -22.93
C GLU A 790 -20.03 -5.28 -22.22
N VAL A 791 -19.35 -4.97 -21.11
CA VAL A 791 -18.58 -5.87 -20.25
C VAL A 791 -19.29 -5.95 -18.90
N GLY A 792 -20.07 -7.02 -18.74
CA GLY A 792 -20.76 -7.35 -17.50
C GLY A 792 -19.85 -8.07 -16.48
N PRO A 793 -20.42 -8.52 -15.35
CA PRO A 793 -19.75 -9.40 -14.39
C PRO A 793 -19.19 -10.67 -15.04
N LEU A 794 -18.36 -11.40 -14.30
CA LEU A 794 -17.90 -12.73 -14.71
C LEU A 794 -19.08 -13.71 -14.72
N ARG A 795 -19.00 -14.73 -15.59
CA ARG A 795 -19.86 -15.90 -15.47
C ARG A 795 -19.55 -16.63 -14.16
N ASP A 796 -20.48 -17.44 -13.67
CA ASP A 796 -20.33 -18.10 -12.38
C ASP A 796 -19.05 -18.94 -12.31
N GLU A 797 -18.77 -19.72 -13.36
CA GLU A 797 -17.54 -20.52 -13.51
C GLU A 797 -16.27 -19.66 -13.47
N GLU A 798 -16.26 -18.54 -14.21
CA GLU A 798 -15.15 -17.58 -14.25
C GLU A 798 -14.92 -16.88 -12.90
N GLY A 799 -16.01 -16.59 -12.18
CA GLY A 799 -15.97 -15.98 -10.86
C GLY A 799 -15.41 -16.92 -9.80
N VAL A 800 -15.82 -18.18 -9.83
CA VAL A 800 -15.28 -19.24 -8.95
C VAL A 800 -13.81 -19.51 -9.28
N GLU A 801 -13.45 -19.58 -10.56
CA GLU A 801 -12.06 -19.73 -11.01
C GLU A 801 -11.17 -18.61 -10.45
N LEU A 802 -11.61 -17.35 -10.60
CA LEU A 802 -10.86 -16.21 -10.07
C LEU A 802 -10.71 -16.26 -8.55
N LEU A 803 -11.80 -16.56 -7.84
CA LEU A 803 -11.83 -16.58 -6.38
C LEU A 803 -10.94 -17.70 -5.81
N THR A 804 -11.02 -18.90 -6.38
CA THR A 804 -10.24 -20.08 -5.96
C THR A 804 -8.76 -19.89 -6.30
N ALA A 805 -8.43 -19.38 -7.49
CA ALA A 805 -7.05 -19.10 -7.88
C ALA A 805 -6.36 -18.10 -6.93
N ILE A 806 -7.09 -17.08 -6.46
CA ILE A 806 -6.54 -16.08 -5.53
C ILE A 806 -6.51 -16.58 -4.09
N SER A 807 -7.59 -17.20 -3.62
CA SER A 807 -7.74 -17.64 -2.23
C SER A 807 -6.93 -18.90 -1.89
N GLY A 808 -6.72 -19.79 -2.86
CA GLY A 808 -6.19 -21.13 -2.65
C GLY A 808 -7.21 -22.08 -2.00
N SER A 809 -8.49 -21.72 -1.94
CA SER A 809 -9.53 -22.59 -1.37
C SER A 809 -9.92 -23.72 -2.32
N GLU A 810 -10.09 -24.92 -1.76
CA GLU A 810 -10.57 -26.11 -2.46
C GLU A 810 -12.08 -26.34 -2.26
N ASP A 811 -12.75 -25.55 -1.41
CA ASP A 811 -14.20 -25.63 -1.18
C ASP A 811 -14.95 -24.90 -2.30
N LEU A 812 -15.22 -25.63 -3.39
CA LEU A 812 -15.94 -25.11 -4.55
C LEU A 812 -17.38 -24.67 -4.22
N PRO A 813 -18.21 -25.46 -3.50
CA PRO A 813 -19.57 -25.01 -3.13
C PRO A 813 -19.60 -23.72 -2.32
N ALA A 814 -18.70 -23.57 -1.34
CA ALA A 814 -18.62 -22.34 -0.54
C ALA A 814 -18.09 -21.16 -1.36
N SER A 815 -17.14 -21.41 -2.26
CA SER A 815 -16.61 -20.42 -3.20
C SER A 815 -17.68 -19.94 -4.19
N GLU A 816 -18.52 -20.84 -4.70
CA GLU A 816 -19.64 -20.52 -5.58
C GLU A 816 -20.67 -19.63 -4.86
N ALA A 817 -21.07 -20.01 -3.65
CA ALA A 817 -21.98 -19.20 -2.84
C ALA A 817 -21.41 -17.81 -2.52
N LEU A 818 -20.11 -17.73 -2.20
CA LEU A 818 -19.44 -16.46 -1.95
C LEU A 818 -19.30 -15.61 -3.23
N ALA A 819 -18.97 -16.22 -4.36
CA ALA A 819 -18.82 -15.52 -5.63
C ALA A 819 -20.16 -14.93 -6.11
N ALA A 820 -21.23 -15.73 -6.04
CA ALA A 820 -22.59 -15.27 -6.29
C ALA A 820 -22.99 -14.12 -5.35
N ARG A 821 -22.65 -14.21 -4.06
CA ARG A 821 -22.93 -13.14 -3.09
C ARG A 821 -22.21 -11.84 -3.41
N LEU A 822 -20.99 -11.92 -3.96
CA LEU A 822 -20.19 -10.77 -4.40
C LEU A 822 -20.56 -10.30 -5.83
N GLY A 823 -21.59 -10.88 -6.44
CA GLY A 823 -22.11 -10.52 -7.75
C GLY A 823 -21.14 -10.82 -8.89
N ASN A 824 -20.24 -11.78 -8.72
CA ASN A 824 -19.23 -12.19 -9.70
C ASN A 824 -18.39 -11.03 -10.28
N LEU A 825 -18.19 -9.96 -9.50
CA LEU A 825 -17.39 -8.84 -9.96
C LEU A 825 -15.91 -9.10 -9.73
N PRO A 826 -15.05 -9.06 -10.77
CA PRO A 826 -13.63 -9.39 -10.65
C PRO A 826 -12.93 -8.71 -9.49
N LEU A 827 -13.19 -7.41 -9.28
CA LEU A 827 -12.55 -6.64 -8.22
C LEU A 827 -13.01 -7.06 -6.82
N ALA A 828 -14.30 -7.35 -6.65
CA ALA A 828 -14.86 -7.80 -5.37
C ALA A 828 -14.34 -9.20 -5.02
N LEU A 829 -14.33 -10.10 -6.00
CA LEU A 829 -13.77 -11.45 -5.89
C LEU A 829 -12.28 -11.43 -5.59
N SER A 830 -11.50 -10.58 -6.28
CA SER A 830 -10.07 -10.45 -6.03
C SER A 830 -9.76 -9.95 -4.63
N THR A 831 -10.56 -9.00 -4.13
CA THR A 831 -10.43 -8.46 -2.77
C THR A 831 -10.78 -9.52 -1.73
N ALA A 832 -11.88 -10.25 -1.92
CA ALA A 832 -12.29 -11.33 -1.03
C ALA A 832 -11.29 -12.49 -1.03
N GLY A 833 -10.85 -12.94 -2.20
CA GLY A 833 -9.85 -14.01 -2.34
C GLY A 833 -8.53 -13.66 -1.66
N ALA A 834 -8.04 -12.44 -1.82
CA ALA A 834 -6.81 -12.00 -1.15
C ALA A 834 -6.96 -11.93 0.38
N TYR A 835 -8.15 -11.56 0.85
CA TYR A 835 -8.47 -11.57 2.29
C TYR A 835 -8.52 -13.00 2.84
N LEU A 836 -9.20 -13.93 2.17
CA LEU A 836 -9.26 -15.35 2.54
C LEU A 836 -7.84 -15.93 2.66
N ARG A 837 -7.01 -15.74 1.62
CA ARG A 837 -5.61 -16.23 1.61
C ARG A 837 -4.76 -15.68 2.75
N ARG A 838 -4.87 -14.39 3.06
CA ARG A 838 -4.08 -13.75 4.13
C ARG A 838 -4.58 -14.13 5.53
N SER A 839 -5.88 -14.34 5.68
CA SER A 839 -6.51 -14.62 6.97
C SER A 839 -6.56 -16.11 7.29
N GLY A 840 -6.38 -16.98 6.29
CA GLY A 840 -6.58 -18.43 6.41
C GLY A 840 -8.04 -18.82 6.65
N LEU A 841 -8.99 -17.92 6.40
CA LEU A 841 -10.42 -18.19 6.55
C LEU A 841 -10.95 -18.97 5.35
N ASP A 842 -11.91 -19.84 5.62
CA ASP A 842 -12.67 -20.55 4.59
C ASP A 842 -13.74 -19.64 3.95
N PRO A 843 -14.06 -19.80 2.64
CA PRO A 843 -15.12 -19.04 1.98
C PRO A 843 -16.47 -19.09 2.71
N GLY A 844 -16.84 -20.23 3.32
CA GLY A 844 -18.11 -20.39 4.03
C GLY A 844 -18.18 -19.56 5.32
N ASP A 845 -17.08 -19.53 6.08
CA ASP A 845 -16.95 -18.70 7.28
C ASP A 845 -16.96 -17.20 6.93
N TYR A 846 -16.30 -16.83 5.84
CA TYR A 846 -16.28 -15.46 5.35
C TYR A 846 -17.67 -15.03 4.87
N LEU A 847 -18.40 -15.90 4.17
CA LEU A 847 -19.77 -15.64 3.76
C LEU A 847 -20.70 -15.47 4.97
N THR A 848 -20.53 -16.30 6.01
CA THR A 848 -21.29 -16.19 7.27
C THR A 848 -21.02 -14.83 7.94
N ARG A 849 -19.76 -14.41 8.04
CA ARG A 849 -19.39 -13.09 8.57
C ARG A 849 -19.92 -11.94 7.72
N LEU A 850 -19.93 -12.09 6.41
CA LEU A 850 -20.50 -11.11 5.48
C LEU A 850 -22.01 -10.95 5.68
N ASN A 851 -22.70 -12.03 6.08
CA ASN A 851 -24.13 -12.02 6.35
C ASN A 851 -24.48 -11.50 7.76
N ASP A 852 -23.62 -11.75 8.76
CA ASP A 852 -23.85 -11.36 10.15
C ASP A 852 -23.55 -9.87 10.44
N LEU A 853 -22.69 -9.24 9.64
CA LEU A 853 -22.20 -7.90 9.90
C LEU A 853 -22.77 -6.87 8.92
N SER A 854 -23.84 -6.20 9.33
CA SER A 854 -24.31 -4.92 8.78
C SER A 854 -23.36 -3.73 9.07
N SER A 855 -22.09 -3.98 9.45
CA SER A 855 -21.17 -2.94 9.97
C SER A 855 -19.66 -3.26 9.98
N THR A 856 -19.07 -3.88 8.94
CA THR A 856 -17.58 -4.06 8.86
C THR A 856 -16.99 -4.04 7.42
N PRO A 857 -15.66 -3.85 7.25
CA PRO A 857 -15.02 -3.06 6.18
C PRO A 857 -14.85 -3.64 4.75
N PRO A 858 -15.09 -4.92 4.41
CA PRO A 858 -15.01 -5.35 3.00
C PRO A 858 -16.03 -4.63 2.12
N GLN A 859 -17.20 -4.29 2.69
CA GLN A 859 -18.21 -3.46 2.03
C GLN A 859 -17.65 -2.09 1.67
N GLU A 860 -16.80 -1.48 2.50
CA GLU A 860 -16.22 -0.16 2.23
C GLU A 860 -15.27 -0.17 1.02
N THR A 861 -14.55 -1.27 0.77
CA THR A 861 -13.61 -1.38 -0.37
C THR A 861 -14.35 -1.57 -1.69
N VAL A 862 -15.39 -2.40 -1.68
CA VAL A 862 -16.31 -2.56 -2.82
C VAL A 862 -17.09 -1.26 -3.06
N MET A 863 -17.56 -0.59 -2.00
CA MET A 863 -18.30 0.67 -2.09
C MET A 863 -17.46 1.83 -2.60
N ARG A 864 -16.19 1.93 -2.17
CA ARG A 864 -15.22 2.91 -2.68
C ARG A 864 -15.02 2.77 -4.20
N THR A 865 -15.16 1.56 -4.74
CA THR A 865 -15.03 1.32 -6.20
C THR A 865 -16.15 1.99 -7.00
N PHE A 866 -17.39 1.94 -6.51
CA PHE A 866 -18.54 2.52 -7.21
C PHE A 866 -18.71 4.01 -6.96
N GLN A 867 -18.01 4.57 -5.96
CA GLN A 867 -18.22 5.94 -5.52
C GLN A 867 -18.04 6.96 -6.65
N ARG A 868 -17.05 6.75 -7.55
CA ARG A 868 -16.85 7.60 -8.74
C ARG A 868 -18.01 7.49 -9.74
N SER A 869 -18.59 6.31 -9.95
CA SER A 869 -19.80 6.16 -10.79
C SER A 869 -21.00 6.88 -10.17
N PHE A 870 -21.18 6.83 -8.84
CA PHE A 870 -22.25 7.56 -8.16
C PHE A 870 -22.03 9.07 -8.20
N ASP A 871 -20.79 9.53 -8.13
CA ASP A 871 -20.44 10.95 -8.27
C ASP A 871 -20.79 11.45 -9.68
N LEU A 872 -20.41 10.71 -10.74
CA LEU A 872 -20.76 11.03 -12.13
C LEU A 872 -22.28 11.03 -12.36
N LEU A 873 -23.01 10.09 -11.75
CA LEU A 873 -24.48 10.04 -11.80
C LEU A 873 -25.09 11.31 -11.19
N ARG A 874 -24.63 11.71 -9.99
CA ARG A 874 -25.13 12.92 -9.30
C ARG A 874 -24.83 14.20 -10.05
N GLU A 875 -23.64 14.30 -10.65
CA GLU A 875 -23.26 15.44 -11.48
C GLU A 875 -24.13 15.55 -12.74
N ALA A 876 -24.46 14.41 -13.36
CA ALA A 876 -25.22 14.38 -14.60
C ALA A 876 -26.74 14.55 -14.39
N ASN A 877 -27.31 13.83 -13.43
CA ASN A 877 -28.74 13.89 -13.12
C ASN A 877 -29.01 13.50 -11.65
N PRO A 878 -29.15 14.47 -10.74
CA PRO A 878 -29.49 14.20 -9.34
C PRO A 878 -30.78 13.40 -9.15
N GLN A 879 -31.78 13.57 -10.03
CA GLN A 879 -33.04 12.82 -9.94
C GLN A 879 -32.86 11.33 -10.27
N ALA A 880 -31.80 10.96 -10.99
CA ALA A 880 -31.51 9.57 -11.31
C ALA A 880 -31.09 8.76 -10.06
N GLU A 881 -30.43 9.39 -9.08
CA GLU A 881 -30.12 8.75 -7.80
C GLU A 881 -31.38 8.50 -6.97
N GLU A 882 -32.33 9.45 -6.96
CA GLU A 882 -33.62 9.27 -6.28
C GLU A 882 -34.44 8.14 -6.91
N VAL A 883 -34.49 8.07 -8.24
CA VAL A 883 -35.13 6.96 -8.96
C VAL A 883 -34.47 5.64 -8.64
N LEU A 884 -33.13 5.59 -8.63
CA LEU A 884 -32.40 4.37 -8.27
C LEU A 884 -32.74 3.88 -6.86
N GLN A 885 -32.85 4.79 -5.88
CA GLN A 885 -33.27 4.45 -4.51
C GLN A 885 -34.67 3.82 -4.46
N VAL A 886 -35.60 4.28 -5.28
CA VAL A 886 -36.96 3.70 -5.38
C VAL A 886 -36.92 2.33 -6.05
N LEU A 887 -36.20 2.19 -7.17
CA LEU A 887 -36.16 0.93 -7.92
C LEU A 887 -35.50 -0.20 -7.13
N VAL A 888 -34.51 0.10 -6.30
CA VAL A 888 -33.80 -0.86 -5.43
C VAL A 888 -34.70 -1.50 -4.35
N LEU A 889 -35.85 -0.89 -4.04
CA LEU A 889 -36.86 -1.50 -3.16
C LEU A 889 -37.53 -2.74 -3.77
N LEU A 890 -37.46 -2.89 -5.10
CA LEU A 890 -38.07 -3.97 -5.85
C LEU A 890 -36.99 -5.03 -6.10
N THR A 891 -36.89 -6.02 -5.21
CA THR A 891 -35.80 -7.02 -5.18
C THR A 891 -35.83 -8.08 -6.29
N ALA A 892 -36.61 -7.87 -7.34
CA ALA A 892 -36.83 -8.87 -8.38
C ALA A 892 -35.75 -8.83 -9.48
N ALA A 893 -35.53 -9.98 -10.11
CA ALA A 893 -34.57 -10.18 -11.20
C ALA A 893 -34.77 -9.24 -12.41
N SER A 894 -35.98 -8.71 -12.61
CA SER A 894 -36.28 -7.70 -13.63
C SER A 894 -37.53 -6.92 -13.22
N ILE A 895 -37.43 -5.59 -13.16
CA ILE A 895 -38.52 -4.68 -12.77
C ILE A 895 -39.31 -4.28 -14.03
N PRO A 896 -40.62 -4.56 -14.12
CA PRO A 896 -41.46 -4.10 -15.22
C PRO A 896 -41.48 -2.57 -15.30
N ARG A 897 -41.26 -2.02 -16.51
CA ARG A 897 -41.19 -0.57 -16.70
C ARG A 897 -42.49 0.16 -16.31
N ASP A 898 -43.62 -0.48 -16.52
CA ASP A 898 -44.94 0.03 -16.17
C ASP A 898 -45.22 0.02 -14.65
N LEU A 899 -44.55 -0.84 -13.89
CA LEU A 899 -44.53 -0.80 -12.43
C LEU A 899 -43.63 0.34 -11.93
N ALA A 900 -42.42 0.44 -12.49
CA ALA A 900 -41.47 1.51 -12.16
C ALA A 900 -42.08 2.92 -12.39
N GLU A 901 -42.85 3.09 -13.47
CA GLU A 901 -43.52 4.36 -13.81
C GLU A 901 -44.48 4.81 -12.71
N ARG A 902 -45.14 3.87 -12.04
CA ARG A 902 -46.15 4.15 -11.01
C ARG A 902 -45.52 4.46 -9.65
N LEU A 903 -44.33 3.92 -9.39
CA LEU A 903 -43.62 4.07 -8.13
C LEU A 903 -42.71 5.31 -8.11
N VAL A 904 -42.22 5.76 -9.26
CA VAL A 904 -41.34 6.94 -9.35
C VAL A 904 -42.15 8.24 -9.27
N PRO A 905 -41.84 9.15 -8.31
CA PRO A 905 -42.42 10.49 -8.28
C PRO A 905 -42.13 11.26 -9.57
N GLY A 906 -43.16 11.83 -10.20
CA GLY A 906 -43.03 12.54 -11.49
C GLY A 906 -43.32 11.70 -12.73
N GLY A 907 -43.63 10.40 -12.57
CA GLY A 907 -44.17 9.53 -13.61
C GLY A 907 -43.18 9.23 -14.75
N ARG A 908 -43.73 8.90 -15.93
CA ARG A 908 -42.97 8.34 -17.06
C ARG A 908 -41.79 9.20 -17.52
N THR A 909 -41.96 10.51 -17.58
CA THR A 909 -40.92 11.41 -18.13
C THR A 909 -39.68 11.44 -17.24
N VAL A 910 -39.87 11.50 -15.92
CA VAL A 910 -38.77 11.46 -14.94
C VAL A 910 -38.10 10.08 -14.96
N LEU A 911 -38.89 9.02 -14.99
CA LEU A 911 -38.36 7.65 -15.10
C LEU A 911 -37.51 7.48 -16.37
N ASP A 912 -37.99 7.95 -17.52
CA ASP A 912 -37.29 7.77 -18.81
C ASP A 912 -35.96 8.52 -18.85
N GLN A 913 -35.91 9.75 -18.31
CA GLN A 913 -34.67 10.54 -18.19
C GLN A 913 -33.68 9.92 -17.18
N ALA A 914 -34.20 9.44 -16.04
CA ALA A 914 -33.40 8.77 -15.03
C ALA A 914 -32.83 7.45 -15.54
N ILE A 915 -33.65 6.59 -16.16
CA ILE A 915 -33.22 5.32 -16.75
C ILE A 915 -32.15 5.57 -17.82
N ALA A 916 -32.32 6.56 -18.69
CA ALA A 916 -31.32 6.89 -19.70
C ALA A 916 -29.95 7.21 -19.04
N THR A 917 -29.96 7.98 -17.96
CA THR A 917 -28.75 8.35 -17.22
C THR A 917 -28.16 7.14 -16.46
N LEU A 918 -29.00 6.36 -15.78
CA LEU A 918 -28.58 5.17 -15.04
C LEU A 918 -27.98 4.12 -15.97
N HIS A 919 -28.59 3.92 -17.14
CA HIS A 919 -28.08 3.03 -18.18
C HIS A 919 -26.79 3.57 -18.79
N GLN A 920 -26.69 4.90 -18.99
CA GLN A 920 -25.47 5.54 -19.48
C GLN A 920 -24.26 5.31 -18.58
N TYR A 921 -24.45 5.22 -17.26
CA TYR A 921 -23.36 4.95 -16.30
C TYR A 921 -23.30 3.49 -15.82
N GLY A 922 -24.08 2.60 -16.42
CA GLY A 922 -24.03 1.16 -16.17
C GLY A 922 -24.63 0.69 -14.85
N PHE A 923 -25.47 1.50 -14.19
CA PHE A 923 -26.18 1.12 -12.97
C PHE A 923 -27.34 0.15 -13.23
N VAL A 924 -27.93 0.21 -14.43
CA VAL A 924 -29.04 -0.64 -14.85
C VAL A 924 -28.80 -1.21 -16.24
N SER A 925 -29.28 -2.41 -16.48
CA SER A 925 -29.39 -3.03 -17.80
C SER A 925 -30.85 -3.03 -18.25
N LEU A 926 -31.08 -2.89 -19.56
CA LEU A 926 -32.42 -2.72 -20.15
C LEU A 926 -32.76 -3.85 -21.13
N PRO A 927 -33.09 -5.06 -20.63
CA PRO A 927 -33.67 -6.09 -21.49
C PRO A 927 -35.06 -5.68 -22.01
N PRO A 928 -35.58 -6.33 -23.06
CA PRO A 928 -36.90 -6.00 -23.61
C PRO A 928 -38.00 -6.04 -22.53
N GLY A 929 -38.57 -4.88 -22.22
CA GLY A 929 -39.72 -4.75 -21.31
C GLY A 929 -39.40 -4.63 -19.81
N GLY A 930 -38.14 -4.63 -19.39
CA GLY A 930 -37.77 -4.58 -17.97
C GLY A 930 -36.50 -3.81 -17.65
N ILE A 931 -36.29 -3.55 -16.36
CA ILE A 931 -35.13 -2.85 -15.81
C ILE A 931 -34.45 -3.80 -14.84
N VAL A 932 -33.16 -4.08 -15.05
CA VAL A 932 -32.38 -4.95 -14.17
C VAL A 932 -31.35 -4.10 -13.46
N ILE A 933 -31.35 -4.16 -12.12
CA ILE A 933 -30.32 -3.50 -11.29
C ILE A 933 -29.32 -4.57 -10.86
N HIS A 934 -28.04 -4.25 -10.96
CA HIS A 934 -27.02 -5.17 -10.51
C HIS A 934 -27.13 -5.43 -8.98
N PRO A 935 -27.01 -6.67 -8.48
CA PRO A 935 -27.16 -6.99 -7.06
C PRO A 935 -26.28 -6.16 -6.13
N ILE A 936 -25.04 -5.90 -6.52
CA ILE A 936 -24.11 -5.06 -5.73
C ILE A 936 -24.53 -3.59 -5.68
N VAL A 937 -25.15 -3.07 -6.74
CA VAL A 937 -25.66 -1.70 -6.80
C VAL A 937 -26.90 -1.59 -5.92
N SER A 938 -27.76 -2.61 -5.97
CA SER A 938 -28.91 -2.72 -5.07
C SER A 938 -28.46 -2.73 -3.60
N GLN A 939 -27.48 -3.58 -3.25
CA GLN A 939 -26.92 -3.63 -1.90
C GLN A 939 -26.26 -2.29 -1.50
N ALA A 940 -25.48 -1.69 -2.39
CA ALA A 940 -24.82 -0.40 -2.17
C ALA A 940 -25.81 0.71 -1.79
N VAL A 941 -26.91 0.78 -2.52
CA VAL A 941 -27.96 1.77 -2.29
C VAL A 941 -28.69 1.45 -0.99
N HIS A 942 -29.02 0.19 -0.72
CA HIS A 942 -29.61 -0.24 0.56
C HIS A 942 -28.74 0.12 1.77
N ASP A 943 -27.44 -0.14 1.72
CA ASP A 943 -26.50 0.17 2.80
C ASP A 943 -26.30 1.69 3.01
N GLY A 944 -26.45 2.46 1.92
CA GLY A 944 -26.35 3.93 1.94
C GLY A 944 -27.61 4.64 2.44
N LEU A 945 -28.77 3.95 2.48
CA LEU A 945 -30.03 4.53 2.93
C LEU A 945 -30.05 4.66 4.46
N THR A 946 -30.42 5.85 4.94
CA THR A 946 -30.71 6.04 6.37
C THR A 946 -32.02 5.33 6.72
N ALA A 947 -32.16 4.85 7.96
CA ALA A 947 -33.40 4.20 8.42
C ALA A 947 -34.64 5.11 8.37
N GLU A 948 -34.44 6.43 8.31
CA GLU A 948 -35.51 7.42 8.11
C GLU A 948 -35.92 7.48 6.64
N ARG A 949 -34.94 7.59 5.72
CA ARG A 949 -35.18 7.62 4.28
C ARG A 949 -35.74 6.30 3.74
N GLU A 950 -35.22 5.17 4.21
CA GLU A 950 -35.75 3.84 3.87
C GLU A 950 -37.23 3.72 4.25
N ARG A 951 -37.60 4.19 5.46
CA ARG A 951 -39.00 4.21 5.91
C ARG A 951 -39.89 5.09 5.04
N GLU A 952 -39.41 6.28 4.68
CA GLU A 952 -40.14 7.20 3.81
C GLU A 952 -40.42 6.57 2.44
N LEU A 953 -39.39 6.04 1.77
CA LEU A 953 -39.50 5.46 0.44
C LEU A 953 -40.40 4.21 0.41
N VAL A 954 -40.25 3.32 1.39
CA VAL A 954 -41.11 2.12 1.50
C VAL A 954 -42.57 2.50 1.75
N THR A 955 -42.82 3.49 2.61
CA THR A 955 -44.19 3.94 2.91
C THR A 955 -44.82 4.58 1.67
N ASP A 956 -44.10 5.43 0.93
CA ASP A 956 -44.60 6.05 -0.30
C ASP A 956 -44.88 5.00 -1.39
N ALA A 957 -43.98 4.02 -1.55
CA ALA A 957 -44.17 2.91 -2.48
C ALA A 957 -45.41 2.07 -2.15
N LEU A 958 -45.62 1.72 -0.87
CA LEU A 958 -46.82 1.00 -0.43
C LEU A 958 -48.09 1.82 -0.69
N ASN A 959 -48.11 3.12 -0.39
CA ASN A 959 -49.28 3.97 -0.68
C ASN A 959 -49.62 4.00 -2.16
N ARG A 960 -48.62 4.17 -3.04
CA ARG A 960 -48.81 4.16 -4.51
C ARG A 960 -49.30 2.81 -5.04
N LEU A 961 -48.86 1.70 -4.45
CA LEU A 961 -49.36 0.37 -4.81
C LEU A 961 -50.82 0.17 -4.36
N GLY A 962 -51.22 0.78 -3.24
CA GLY A 962 -52.61 0.73 -2.75
C GLY A 962 -53.61 1.45 -3.65
N GLU A 963 -53.15 2.33 -4.54
CA GLU A 963 -53.98 3.04 -5.53
C GLU A 963 -54.23 2.21 -6.82
N LEU A 964 -53.61 1.04 -6.95
CA LEU A 964 -53.73 0.19 -8.12
C LEU A 964 -55.03 -0.61 -8.16
N SER A 965 -55.51 -0.93 -9.36
CA SER A 965 -56.60 -1.87 -9.54
C SER A 965 -56.18 -3.30 -9.16
N ALA A 966 -57.15 -4.15 -8.78
CA ALA A 966 -56.89 -5.54 -8.45
C ALA A 966 -56.17 -6.30 -9.58
N ASP A 967 -56.55 -6.08 -10.83
CA ASP A 967 -55.89 -6.68 -12.00
C ASP A 967 -54.41 -6.26 -12.14
N ALA A 968 -54.09 -5.01 -11.80
CA ALA A 968 -52.72 -4.51 -11.84
C ALA A 968 -51.89 -5.07 -10.67
N LEU A 969 -52.47 -5.20 -9.48
CA LEU A 969 -51.82 -5.82 -8.32
C LEU A 969 -51.52 -7.30 -8.56
N GLU A 970 -52.45 -8.05 -9.16
CA GLU A 970 -52.22 -9.46 -9.49
C GLU A 970 -51.11 -9.61 -10.54
N ARG A 971 -51.05 -8.70 -11.53
CA ARG A 971 -49.99 -8.68 -12.54
C ARG A 971 -48.59 -8.43 -11.95
N PHE A 972 -48.48 -7.62 -10.90
CA PHE A 972 -47.21 -7.26 -10.27
C PHE A 972 -46.95 -8.00 -8.95
N LYS A 973 -47.76 -9.01 -8.63
CA LYS A 973 -47.78 -9.74 -7.36
C LYS A 973 -46.40 -10.15 -6.83
N PRO A 974 -45.44 -10.66 -7.64
CA PRO A 974 -44.11 -11.01 -7.12
C PRO A 974 -43.38 -9.80 -6.50
N HIS A 975 -43.44 -8.63 -7.14
CA HIS A 975 -42.78 -7.41 -6.65
C HIS A 975 -43.48 -6.83 -5.42
N VAL A 976 -44.81 -6.91 -5.39
CA VAL A 976 -45.61 -6.41 -4.26
C VAL A 976 -45.38 -7.26 -3.02
N VAL A 977 -45.34 -8.59 -3.17
CA VAL A 977 -45.06 -9.53 -2.08
C VAL A 977 -43.66 -9.33 -1.50
N ASP A 978 -42.66 -9.13 -2.36
CA ASP A 978 -41.28 -8.84 -1.93
C ASP A 978 -41.21 -7.55 -1.09
N LEU A 979 -41.84 -6.47 -1.56
CA LEU A 979 -41.86 -5.20 -0.84
C LEU A 979 -42.59 -5.31 0.52
N ILE A 980 -43.71 -6.05 0.56
CA ILE A 980 -44.44 -6.37 1.80
C ILE A 980 -43.55 -7.17 2.77
N GLY A 981 -42.81 -8.15 2.25
CA GLY A 981 -41.85 -8.94 3.02
C GLY A 981 -40.76 -8.07 3.65
N HIS A 982 -40.18 -7.16 2.86
CA HIS A 982 -39.18 -6.19 3.33
C HIS A 982 -39.74 -5.26 4.41
N ALA A 983 -40.92 -4.66 4.17
CA ALA A 983 -41.60 -3.78 5.12
C ALA A 983 -41.91 -4.50 6.44
N ARG A 984 -42.36 -5.76 6.38
CA ARG A 984 -42.63 -6.59 7.57
C ARG A 984 -41.35 -6.89 8.35
N ALA A 985 -40.29 -7.34 7.67
CA ALA A 985 -39.02 -7.67 8.31
C ALA A 985 -38.44 -6.47 9.09
N LYS A 986 -38.58 -5.27 8.53
CA LYS A 986 -38.09 -4.00 9.10
C LYS A 986 -39.11 -3.28 10.00
N LYS A 987 -40.34 -3.79 10.15
CA LYS A 987 -41.45 -3.19 10.92
C LYS A 987 -41.82 -1.76 10.44
N ILE A 988 -41.90 -1.58 9.13
CA ILE A 988 -42.24 -0.31 8.46
C ILE A 988 -43.72 -0.35 8.03
N ALA A 989 -44.45 0.75 8.22
CA ALA A 989 -45.82 0.97 7.69
C ALA A 989 -46.78 -0.25 7.82
N PRO A 990 -47.03 -0.74 9.06
CA PRO A 990 -47.78 -1.98 9.28
C PRO A 990 -49.26 -1.91 8.85
N ALA A 991 -49.86 -0.71 8.82
CA ALA A 991 -51.26 -0.53 8.41
C ALA A 991 -51.40 -0.63 6.89
N GLU A 992 -50.52 0.04 6.16
CA GLU A 992 -50.42 0.04 4.70
C GLU A 992 -50.08 -1.35 4.18
N THR A 993 -49.15 -2.04 4.85
CA THR A 993 -48.77 -3.43 4.55
C THR A 993 -49.98 -4.38 4.70
N ALA A 994 -50.75 -4.25 5.79
CA ALA A 994 -51.93 -5.08 6.02
C ALA A 994 -53.07 -4.80 5.02
N ALA A 995 -53.24 -3.55 4.59
CA ALA A 995 -54.24 -3.16 3.60
C ALA A 995 -53.95 -3.80 2.23
N LEU A 996 -52.70 -3.74 1.76
CA LEU A 996 -52.26 -4.36 0.50
C LEU A 996 -52.33 -5.89 0.53
N GLU A 997 -51.96 -6.52 1.64
CA GLU A 997 -52.17 -7.98 1.80
C GLU A 997 -53.65 -8.37 1.74
N GLY A 998 -54.53 -7.51 2.26
CA GLY A 998 -55.98 -7.69 2.15
C GLY A 998 -56.51 -7.55 0.72
N MET A 999 -55.87 -6.75 -0.13
CA MET A 999 -56.23 -6.59 -1.55
C MET A 999 -55.68 -7.72 -2.44
N LEU A 1000 -54.58 -8.37 -2.03
CA LEU A 1000 -53.96 -9.51 -2.73
C LEU A 1000 -54.61 -10.88 -2.41
N ARG A 1001 -55.40 -10.93 -1.34
CA ARG A 1001 -56.20 -12.11 -0.92
C ARG A 1001 -57.60 -12.01 -1.51
#